data_AF-A0A374CE36-F1
#
_entry.id   AF-A0A374CE36-F1
#
_cell.length_a   1.000
_cell.length_b   1.000
_cell.length_c   1.000
_cell.angle_alpha   90.00
_cell.angle_beta   90.00
_cell.angle_gamma   90.00
#
_symmetry.space_group_name_H-M   'P 1'
#
loop_
_entity.id
_entity.type
_entity.pdbx_description
1 polymer ?
#
loop_
_entity_poly.entity_id
_entity_poly.type
_entity_poly.pdbx_seq_one_letter_code
_entity_poly.pdbx_strand_id
1 'polypeptide(L)'
;MKKLTVNLGRLIVAVTFIFSGYVKAIDPLGTQYKITDYLQPLGLSGIVPDWMTLTASVALSTLEFSIGIFLLFAIRRRLTTKISLLFMVVMTLITTWIAIANPVKDCGCFGDAIKLTNFETLGKNIILLAISILLWRFPLQMVRFISKPTQWIVINYTILFSVTLSTWSLWSLPLFDFRPYHIGANIEKGMEIPEGAKQPQFETTFILEKNGEQKEFTIDNYPDSTWKFIDSKTIQTEEGYVPPIHDFSIEDTKNGEDITQEVLHDKGYSFLLISPNLAMADDSNFGTIDQIYEYAEDHGYRFICLTASTEKEIAKWQNITGAEYPFYTTDATTLKTMIRSNPGLMLLHNGTIIQKWSHNELPAEDLLAKPLEKSEYGKLPAEGMARKILQTVLWFLLPLVLLTIADRLWAWSTWLREKEDTNKILSTFKKKKKMRKKIVAGNWKMNMNLQDGVALAKEINEALVAEKPNCDVVICTPFIHLASVAQVLNSEVVGLGAENCADKAKGAFTGEVSAEMVKSTGAQYVILGHSERRQYYGETAEILKEKVELALANGLKVIFCCGETLEEREAEKQNEVVKAELEGSVFHLSADAWKNIILAYEPIWAIGTGKTATSDQAEEMLAYIRSIVAEKYGNEAAEETSILYGGSCKASNAPELFAKPNIDGGLIGGASLKAADFKGIIDAWKK
;
A
#
# COMPACT_ATOMS: atom_id res chain seq x y z
N MET A 1 -9.11 -4.33 26.55
CA MET A 1 -8.87 -5.79 26.44
C MET A 1 -8.99 -6.31 25.00
N LYS A 2 -10.15 -6.28 24.32
CA LYS A 2 -10.33 -6.86 22.96
C LYS A 2 -9.26 -6.45 21.91
N LYS A 3 -8.92 -5.17 21.81
CA LYS A 3 -7.90 -4.68 20.85
C LYS A 3 -6.50 -5.22 21.12
N LEU A 4 -6.13 -5.36 22.39
CA LEU A 4 -4.82 -5.91 22.78
C LEU A 4 -4.74 -7.39 22.41
N THR A 5 -5.76 -8.16 22.75
CA THR A 5 -5.85 -9.60 22.43
C THR A 5 -5.80 -9.85 20.93
N VAL A 6 -6.52 -9.06 20.12
CA VAL A 6 -6.48 -9.18 18.65
C VAL A 6 -5.10 -8.88 18.08
N ASN A 7 -4.41 -7.84 18.57
CA ASN A 7 -3.09 -7.49 18.03
C ASN A 7 -1.97 -8.44 18.52
N LEU A 8 -2.09 -8.99 19.73
CA LEU A 8 -1.21 -10.06 20.21
C LEU A 8 -1.40 -11.34 19.41
N GLY A 9 -2.65 -11.78 19.22
CA GLY A 9 -2.97 -12.94 18.38
C GLY A 9 -2.51 -12.75 16.94
N ARG A 10 -2.68 -11.54 16.39
CA ARG A 10 -2.15 -11.16 15.07
C ARG A 10 -0.64 -11.35 14.99
N LEU A 11 0.10 -10.90 16.01
CA LEU A 11 1.56 -11.02 16.03
C LEU A 11 1.99 -12.48 16.02
N ILE A 12 1.37 -13.31 16.86
CA ILE A 12 1.66 -14.75 16.96
C ILE A 12 1.46 -15.44 15.60
N VAL A 13 0.28 -15.26 14.99
CA VAL A 13 -0.01 -15.86 13.67
C VAL A 13 0.93 -15.27 12.60
N ALA A 14 1.12 -13.96 12.56
CA ALA A 14 1.97 -13.32 11.58
C ALA A 14 3.42 -13.84 11.62
N VAL A 15 4.05 -13.86 12.81
CA VAL A 15 5.43 -14.35 12.98
C VAL A 15 5.54 -15.81 12.61
N THR A 16 4.55 -16.63 12.98
CA THR A 16 4.54 -18.06 12.65
C THR A 16 4.51 -18.29 11.15
N PHE A 17 3.64 -17.59 10.42
CA PHE A 17 3.51 -17.68 8.97
C PHE A 17 4.72 -17.07 8.23
N ILE A 18 5.28 -15.97 8.73
CA ILE A 18 6.51 -15.38 8.18
C ILE A 18 7.66 -16.38 8.29
N PHE A 19 7.86 -16.96 9.47
CA PHE A 19 8.93 -17.94 9.68
C PHE A 19 8.71 -19.20 8.84
N SER A 20 7.49 -19.77 8.89
CA SER A 20 7.09 -20.94 8.11
C SER A 20 7.28 -20.75 6.61
N GLY A 21 6.78 -19.64 6.06
CA GLY A 21 6.90 -19.32 4.64
C GLY A 21 8.34 -19.02 4.23
N TYR A 22 9.10 -18.32 5.07
CA TYR A 22 10.51 -18.01 4.81
C TYR A 22 11.39 -19.27 4.75
N VAL A 23 11.24 -20.19 5.71
CA VAL A 23 12.03 -21.43 5.70
C VAL A 23 11.72 -22.27 4.45
N LYS A 24 10.45 -22.34 4.03
CA LYS A 24 10.09 -23.00 2.77
C LYS A 24 10.60 -22.25 1.53
N ALA A 25 10.63 -20.92 1.58
CA ALA A 25 11.08 -20.10 0.47
C ALA A 25 12.60 -20.23 0.22
N ILE A 26 13.42 -20.43 1.26
CA ILE A 26 14.86 -20.66 1.11
C ILE A 26 15.23 -22.11 0.75
N ASP A 27 14.32 -23.07 0.96
CA ASP A 27 14.49 -24.48 0.56
C ASP A 27 13.24 -25.01 -0.15
N PRO A 28 12.98 -24.55 -1.39
CA PRO A 28 11.83 -25.00 -2.17
C PRO A 28 11.93 -26.47 -2.56
N LEU A 29 13.13 -27.03 -2.74
CA LEU A 29 13.34 -28.46 -3.01
C LEU A 29 12.96 -29.33 -1.80
N GLY A 30 13.33 -28.93 -0.59
CA GLY A 30 12.91 -29.63 0.64
C GLY A 30 11.39 -29.69 0.77
N THR A 31 10.71 -28.58 0.50
CA THR A 31 9.23 -28.53 0.49
C THR A 31 8.63 -29.38 -0.64
N GLN A 32 9.27 -29.41 -1.81
CA GLN A 32 8.86 -30.28 -2.92
C GLN A 32 8.92 -31.76 -2.51
N TYR A 33 10.00 -32.20 -1.88
CA TYR A 33 10.14 -33.58 -1.39
C TYR A 33 9.06 -33.92 -0.37
N LYS A 34 8.75 -33.00 0.56
CA LYS A 34 7.64 -33.19 1.50
C LYS A 34 6.30 -33.32 0.80
N ILE A 35 6.03 -32.52 -0.24
CA ILE A 35 4.80 -32.66 -1.04
C ILE A 35 4.75 -34.05 -1.69
N THR A 36 5.87 -34.56 -2.21
CA THR A 36 5.95 -35.92 -2.76
C THR A 36 5.70 -36.99 -1.69
N ASP A 37 6.22 -36.83 -0.47
CA ASP A 37 5.94 -37.73 0.65
C ASP A 37 4.43 -37.81 0.97
N TYR A 38 3.68 -36.71 0.79
CA TYR A 38 2.23 -36.72 0.94
C TYR A 38 1.48 -37.38 -0.21
N LEU A 39 2.01 -37.32 -1.44
CA LEU A 39 1.40 -37.93 -2.61
C LEU A 39 1.55 -39.45 -2.62
N GLN A 40 2.59 -39.98 -1.97
CA GLN A 40 2.89 -41.42 -1.94
C GLN A 40 1.77 -42.24 -1.25
N PRO A 41 1.33 -41.94 -0.01
CA PRO A 41 0.20 -42.62 0.64
C PRO A 41 -1.13 -42.47 -0.12
N LEU A 42 -1.27 -41.43 -0.95
CA LEU A 42 -2.46 -41.19 -1.76
C LEU A 42 -2.42 -41.95 -3.10
N GLY A 43 -1.35 -42.68 -3.41
CA GLY A 43 -1.18 -43.38 -4.67
C GLY A 43 -0.99 -42.45 -5.88
N LEU A 44 -0.64 -41.19 -5.64
CA LEU A 44 -0.46 -40.16 -6.68
C LEU A 44 1.02 -39.94 -7.06
N SER A 45 1.93 -40.68 -6.44
CA SER A 45 3.36 -40.63 -6.76
C SER A 45 3.60 -41.06 -8.21
N GLY A 46 4.37 -40.26 -8.96
CA GLY A 46 4.67 -40.50 -10.39
C GLY A 46 3.58 -40.07 -11.38
N ILE A 47 2.36 -39.77 -10.94
CA ILE A 47 1.30 -39.18 -11.79
C ILE A 47 1.51 -37.68 -11.91
N VAL A 48 1.89 -37.04 -10.81
CA VAL A 48 2.14 -35.61 -10.73
C VAL A 48 3.57 -35.32 -11.19
N PRO A 49 3.77 -34.48 -12.23
CA PRO A 49 5.11 -34.11 -12.69
C PRO A 49 5.89 -33.27 -11.66
N ASP A 50 7.21 -33.41 -11.63
CA ASP A 50 8.10 -32.70 -10.68
C ASP A 50 8.01 -31.17 -10.81
N TRP A 51 7.88 -30.63 -12.03
CA TRP A 51 7.72 -29.19 -12.21
C TRP A 51 6.45 -28.65 -11.52
N MET A 52 5.40 -29.47 -11.40
CA MET A 52 4.15 -29.10 -10.74
C MET A 52 4.31 -29.10 -9.21
N THR A 53 4.98 -30.10 -8.64
CA THR A 53 5.29 -30.11 -7.19
C THR A 53 6.24 -28.99 -6.80
N LEU A 54 7.22 -28.67 -7.64
CA LEU A 54 8.13 -27.55 -7.44
C LEU A 54 7.38 -26.20 -7.50
N THR A 55 6.51 -26.03 -8.50
CA THR A 55 5.67 -24.82 -8.60
C THR A 55 4.74 -24.68 -7.39
N ALA A 56 4.15 -25.78 -6.92
CA ALA A 56 3.32 -25.80 -5.73
C ALA A 56 4.12 -25.44 -4.46
N SER A 57 5.37 -25.91 -4.34
CA SER A 57 6.29 -25.56 -3.26
C SER A 57 6.56 -24.06 -3.19
N VAL A 58 6.92 -23.43 -4.33
CA VAL A 58 7.14 -21.98 -4.42
C VAL A 58 5.86 -21.19 -4.17
N ALA A 59 4.72 -21.66 -4.68
CA ALA A 59 3.43 -21.01 -4.47
C ALA A 59 2.98 -21.08 -3.00
N LEU A 60 3.18 -22.23 -2.35
CA LEU A 60 2.82 -22.44 -0.94
C LEU A 60 3.66 -21.56 -0.01
N SER A 61 4.98 -21.54 -0.20
CA SER A 61 5.89 -20.68 0.57
C SER A 61 5.56 -19.19 0.40
N THR A 62 5.32 -18.76 -0.85
CA THR A 62 4.92 -17.38 -1.17
C THR A 62 3.59 -17.01 -0.54
N LEU A 63 2.60 -17.91 -0.57
CA LEU A 63 1.30 -17.70 0.05
C LEU A 63 1.42 -17.57 1.57
N GLU A 64 2.12 -18.49 2.23
CA GLU A 64 2.32 -18.46 3.69
C GLU A 64 3.06 -17.20 4.13
N PHE A 65 4.18 -16.89 3.49
CA PHE A 65 4.98 -15.70 3.80
C PHE A 65 4.15 -14.43 3.61
N SER A 66 3.41 -14.34 2.50
CA SER A 66 2.52 -13.21 2.21
C SER A 66 1.40 -13.06 3.23
N ILE A 67 0.73 -14.14 3.65
CA ILE A 67 -0.28 -14.11 4.70
C ILE A 67 0.33 -13.53 5.99
N GLY A 68 1.51 -14.00 6.38
CA GLY A 68 2.20 -13.55 7.57
C GLY A 68 2.50 -12.05 7.54
N ILE A 69 3.09 -11.54 6.45
CA ILE A 69 3.38 -10.11 6.27
C ILE A 69 2.09 -9.28 6.19
N PHE A 70 1.07 -9.75 5.49
CA PHE A 70 -0.19 -9.01 5.37
C PHE A 70 -0.93 -8.92 6.70
N LEU A 71 -0.84 -9.95 7.55
CA LEU A 71 -1.33 -9.90 8.92
C LEU A 71 -0.51 -8.91 9.76
N LEU A 72 0.82 -8.97 9.69
CA LEU A 72 1.72 -8.08 10.43
C LEU A 72 1.39 -6.61 10.16
N PHE A 73 1.31 -6.21 8.89
CA PHE A 73 1.02 -4.84 8.45
C PHE A 73 -0.47 -4.48 8.50
N ALA A 74 -1.33 -5.46 8.76
CA ALA A 74 -2.79 -5.36 8.69
C ALA A 74 -3.28 -4.83 7.33
N ILE A 75 -2.74 -5.42 6.26
CA ILE A 75 -3.10 -5.17 4.86
C ILE A 75 -4.43 -5.87 4.55
N ARG A 76 -5.32 -5.20 3.79
CA ARG A 76 -6.63 -5.72 3.36
C ARG A 76 -7.35 -6.57 4.42
N ARG A 77 -7.36 -6.08 5.67
CA ARG A 77 -7.69 -6.80 6.92
C ARG A 77 -8.81 -7.84 6.84
N ARG A 78 -9.93 -7.53 6.16
CA ARG A 78 -11.06 -8.47 6.02
C ARG A 78 -10.76 -9.65 5.10
N LEU A 79 -10.03 -9.40 4.01
CA LEU A 79 -9.66 -10.43 3.03
C LEU A 79 -8.55 -11.32 3.61
N THR A 80 -7.49 -10.72 4.15
CA THR A 80 -6.34 -11.46 4.70
C THR A 80 -6.76 -12.40 5.82
N THR A 81 -7.66 -11.98 6.73
CA THR A 81 -8.13 -12.88 7.80
C THR A 81 -9.03 -14.00 7.29
N LYS A 82 -9.75 -13.80 6.18
CA LYS A 82 -10.52 -14.89 5.54
C LYS A 82 -9.58 -15.92 4.92
N ILE A 83 -8.57 -15.46 4.18
CA ILE A 83 -7.57 -16.32 3.56
C ILE A 83 -6.78 -17.07 4.64
N SER A 84 -6.31 -16.39 5.67
CA SER A 84 -5.61 -17.01 6.81
C SER A 84 -6.47 -18.05 7.54
N LEU A 85 -7.76 -17.76 7.77
CA LEU A 85 -8.68 -18.73 8.36
C LEU A 85 -8.87 -19.96 7.46
N LEU A 86 -9.09 -19.75 6.15
CA LEU A 86 -9.22 -20.86 5.19
C LEU A 86 -7.95 -21.73 5.17
N PHE A 87 -6.78 -21.09 5.12
CA PHE A 87 -5.50 -21.78 5.16
C PHE A 87 -5.36 -22.60 6.45
N MET A 88 -5.67 -22.02 7.61
CA MET A 88 -5.61 -22.74 8.88
C MET A 88 -6.63 -23.87 8.96
N VAL A 89 -7.82 -23.74 8.40
CA VAL A 89 -8.80 -24.84 8.34
C VAL A 89 -8.22 -26.01 7.53
N VAL A 90 -7.67 -25.74 6.34
CA VAL A 90 -7.05 -26.76 5.49
C VAL A 90 -5.87 -27.42 6.20
N MET A 91 -4.96 -26.63 6.76
CA MET A 91 -3.79 -27.15 7.48
C MET A 91 -4.19 -27.95 8.72
N THR A 92 -5.21 -27.55 9.46
CA THR A 92 -5.70 -28.31 10.61
C THR A 92 -6.28 -29.65 10.17
N LEU A 93 -7.05 -29.71 9.08
CA LEU A 93 -7.57 -30.96 8.53
C LEU A 93 -6.44 -31.92 8.12
N ILE A 94 -5.42 -31.39 7.42
CA ILE A 94 -4.23 -32.16 7.04
C ILE A 94 -3.51 -32.68 8.29
N THR A 95 -3.27 -31.85 9.30
CA THR A 95 -2.59 -32.29 10.53
C THR A 95 -3.40 -33.25 11.38
N THR A 96 -4.74 -33.16 11.34
CA THR A 96 -5.60 -34.16 12.00
C THR A 96 -5.46 -35.50 11.30
N TRP A 97 -5.46 -35.53 9.97
CA TRP A 97 -5.25 -36.76 9.21
C TRP A 97 -3.89 -37.37 9.52
N ILE A 98 -2.82 -36.57 9.54
CA ILE A 98 -1.47 -37.06 9.81
C ILE A 98 -1.33 -37.57 11.25
N ALA A 99 -1.92 -36.88 12.23
CA ALA A 99 -1.87 -37.31 13.63
C ALA A 99 -2.59 -38.65 13.88
N ILE A 100 -3.62 -38.97 13.09
CA ILE A 100 -4.40 -40.20 13.23
C ILE A 100 -3.80 -41.34 12.38
N ALA A 101 -3.50 -41.07 11.12
CA ALA A 101 -3.08 -42.09 10.16
C ALA A 101 -1.55 -42.30 10.11
N ASN A 102 -0.78 -41.38 10.71
CA ASN A 102 0.69 -41.34 10.69
C ASN A 102 1.33 -41.68 9.32
N PRO A 103 0.86 -41.09 8.20
CA PRO A 103 1.32 -41.44 6.86
C PRO A 103 2.70 -40.86 6.53
N VAL A 104 3.14 -39.84 7.27
CA VAL A 104 4.43 -39.15 7.11
C VAL A 104 5.04 -38.85 8.49
N LYS A 105 6.37 -38.84 8.59
CA LYS A 105 7.11 -38.64 9.85
C LYS A 105 6.87 -37.28 10.51
N ASP A 106 6.72 -36.24 9.70
CA ASP A 106 6.49 -34.87 10.15
C ASP A 106 5.68 -34.08 9.12
N CYS A 107 5.04 -33.01 9.57
CA CYS A 107 4.15 -32.23 8.71
C CYS A 107 4.89 -31.35 7.69
N GLY A 108 6.18 -31.06 7.87
CA GLY A 108 6.95 -30.13 7.04
C GLY A 108 6.59 -28.64 7.23
N CYS A 109 5.82 -28.31 8.29
CA CYS A 109 5.36 -26.94 8.54
C CYS A 109 6.49 -25.91 8.61
N PHE A 110 7.64 -26.24 9.19
CA PHE A 110 8.77 -25.31 9.34
C PHE A 110 10.01 -25.78 8.58
N GLY A 111 9.83 -26.61 7.54
CA GLY A 111 10.94 -27.30 6.87
C GLY A 111 11.84 -28.04 7.87
N ASP A 112 13.15 -28.03 7.62
CA ASP A 112 14.14 -28.65 8.51
C ASP A 112 14.54 -27.78 9.72
N ALA A 113 14.05 -26.54 9.80
CA ALA A 113 14.43 -25.62 10.89
C ALA A 113 13.84 -26.02 12.24
N ILE A 114 12.61 -26.55 12.26
CA ILE A 114 11.94 -27.06 13.47
C ILE A 114 11.18 -28.32 13.12
N LYS A 115 11.63 -29.46 13.65
CA LYS A 115 10.93 -30.74 13.55
C LYS A 115 9.97 -30.87 14.73
N LEU A 116 8.69 -31.04 14.43
CA LEU A 116 7.62 -31.26 15.41
C LEU A 116 7.00 -32.61 15.16
N THR A 117 6.61 -33.31 16.23
CA THR A 117 5.80 -34.52 16.11
C THR A 117 4.44 -34.20 15.52
N ASN A 118 3.75 -35.22 15.00
CA ASN A 118 2.44 -35.05 14.38
C ASN A 118 1.39 -34.50 15.37
N PHE A 119 1.44 -34.92 16.64
CA PHE A 119 0.57 -34.40 17.69
C PHE A 119 0.90 -32.96 18.13
N GLU A 120 2.19 -32.61 18.25
CA GLU A 120 2.60 -31.22 18.52
C GLU A 120 2.17 -30.27 17.40
N THR A 121 2.29 -30.73 16.15
CA THR A 121 1.86 -29.97 14.98
C THR A 121 0.35 -29.73 15.00
N LEU A 122 -0.46 -30.76 15.33
CA LEU A 122 -1.90 -30.63 15.50
C LEU A 122 -2.25 -29.64 16.62
N GLY A 123 -1.61 -29.76 17.78
CA GLY A 123 -1.81 -28.84 18.91
C GLY A 123 -1.54 -27.39 18.54
N LYS A 124 -0.41 -27.12 17.87
CA LYS A 124 -0.07 -25.81 17.31
C LYS A 124 -1.16 -25.30 16.35
N ASN A 125 -1.60 -26.14 15.41
CA ASN A 125 -2.59 -25.74 14.41
C ASN A 125 -3.98 -25.45 15.02
N ILE A 126 -4.39 -26.17 16.08
CA ILE A 126 -5.61 -25.87 16.84
C ILE A 126 -5.52 -24.48 17.49
N ILE A 127 -4.39 -24.16 18.12
CA ILE A 127 -4.16 -22.83 18.74
C ILE A 127 -4.20 -21.74 17.66
N LEU A 128 -3.48 -21.92 16.55
CA LEU A 128 -3.44 -20.97 15.45
C LEU A 128 -4.80 -20.81 14.77
N LEU A 129 -5.60 -21.88 14.66
CA LEU A 129 -6.96 -21.84 14.14
C LEU A 129 -7.88 -21.01 15.06
N ALA A 130 -7.81 -21.23 16.38
CA ALA A 130 -8.59 -20.44 17.35
C ALA A 130 -8.24 -18.94 17.27
N ILE A 131 -6.95 -18.60 17.15
CA ILE A 131 -6.51 -17.22 16.96
C ILE A 131 -6.98 -16.68 15.60
N SER A 132 -6.94 -17.48 14.53
CA SER A 132 -7.39 -17.07 13.19
C SER A 132 -8.89 -16.78 13.16
N ILE A 133 -9.71 -17.54 13.90
CA ILE A 133 -11.15 -17.26 14.10
C ILE A 133 -11.33 -15.91 14.81
N LEU A 134 -10.55 -15.63 15.85
CA LEU A 134 -10.58 -14.34 16.56
C LEU A 134 -10.25 -13.17 15.60
N LEU A 135 -9.21 -13.31 14.77
CA LEU A 135 -8.81 -12.29 13.80
C LEU A 135 -9.88 -12.06 12.73
N TRP A 136 -10.48 -13.14 12.22
CA TRP A 136 -11.58 -13.09 11.26
C TRP A 136 -12.85 -12.46 11.83
N ARG A 137 -13.14 -12.66 13.11
CA ARG A 137 -14.30 -12.08 13.78
C ARG A 137 -14.15 -10.58 14.05
N PHE A 138 -12.91 -10.11 14.31
CA PHE A 138 -12.61 -8.72 14.67
C PHE A 138 -11.51 -8.07 13.80
N PRO A 139 -11.60 -8.10 12.46
CA PRO A 139 -10.50 -7.68 11.57
C PRO A 139 -10.23 -6.18 11.65
N LEU A 140 -11.22 -5.37 12.04
CA LEU A 140 -11.09 -3.92 12.15
C LEU A 140 -10.30 -3.46 13.39
N GLN A 141 -10.09 -4.35 14.38
CA GLN A 141 -9.34 -4.03 15.60
C GLN A 141 -7.81 -4.11 15.41
N MET A 142 -7.33 -4.70 14.32
CA MET A 142 -5.90 -4.73 13.99
C MET A 142 -5.39 -3.32 13.65
N VAL A 143 -4.28 -2.92 14.27
CA VAL A 143 -3.62 -1.63 14.05
C VAL A 143 -2.90 -1.64 12.71
N ARG A 144 -3.23 -0.69 11.84
CA ARG A 144 -2.56 -0.57 10.54
C ARG A 144 -1.21 0.10 10.72
N PHE A 145 -0.16 -0.48 10.14
CA PHE A 145 1.16 0.14 10.06
C PHE A 145 1.35 0.96 8.79
N ILE A 146 0.57 0.69 7.73
CA ILE A 146 0.64 1.40 6.45
C ILE A 146 -0.76 1.92 6.03
N SER A 147 -0.81 3.04 5.32
CA SER A 147 -2.00 3.67 4.74
C SER A 147 -2.69 2.76 3.70
N LYS A 148 -3.92 3.08 3.28
CA LYS A 148 -4.63 2.27 2.27
C LYS A 148 -3.98 2.33 0.87
N PRO A 149 -3.58 3.50 0.35
CA PRO A 149 -2.94 3.60 -0.96
C PRO A 149 -1.64 2.80 -1.03
N THR A 150 -0.82 2.82 0.02
CA THR A 150 0.50 2.19 0.00
C THR A 150 0.48 0.67 0.17
N GLN A 151 -0.69 0.06 0.45
CA GLN A 151 -0.80 -1.39 0.64
C GLN A 151 -0.41 -2.20 -0.60
N TRP A 152 -0.67 -1.69 -1.82
CA TRP A 152 -0.35 -2.42 -3.04
C TRP A 152 1.17 -2.59 -3.23
N ILE A 153 1.96 -1.60 -2.81
CA ILE A 153 3.43 -1.66 -2.88
C ILE A 153 3.93 -2.81 -2.02
N VAL A 154 3.45 -2.90 -0.77
CA VAL A 154 3.86 -3.97 0.16
C VAL A 154 3.42 -5.34 -0.34
N ILE A 155 2.21 -5.45 -0.92
CA ILE A 155 1.72 -6.71 -1.50
C ILE A 155 2.66 -7.20 -2.59
N ASN A 156 2.95 -6.35 -3.59
CA ASN A 156 3.78 -6.74 -4.72
C ASN A 156 5.23 -6.98 -4.29
N TYR A 157 5.79 -6.13 -3.42
CA TYR A 157 7.13 -6.31 -2.88
C TYR A 157 7.27 -7.64 -2.14
N THR A 158 6.29 -8.00 -1.29
CA THR A 158 6.33 -9.25 -0.52
C THR A 158 6.28 -10.47 -1.42
N ILE A 159 5.40 -10.47 -2.41
CA ILE A 159 5.26 -11.57 -3.37
C ILE A 159 6.54 -11.69 -4.21
N LEU A 160 7.01 -10.57 -4.78
CA LEU A 160 8.22 -10.53 -5.59
C LEU A 160 9.42 -11.02 -4.79
N PHE A 161 9.59 -10.52 -3.55
CA PHE A 161 10.67 -10.94 -2.67
C PHE A 161 10.65 -12.45 -2.42
N SER A 162 9.49 -13.02 -2.09
CA SER A 162 9.39 -14.46 -1.81
C SER A 162 9.70 -15.31 -3.04
N VAL A 163 9.20 -14.91 -4.22
CA VAL A 163 9.49 -15.62 -5.47
C VAL A 163 10.96 -15.50 -5.82
N THR A 164 11.54 -14.28 -5.76
CA THR A 164 12.97 -14.05 -6.02
C THR A 164 13.84 -14.85 -5.07
N LEU A 165 13.50 -14.91 -3.78
CA LEU A 165 14.23 -15.70 -2.79
C LEU A 165 14.20 -17.19 -3.13
N SER A 166 13.04 -17.72 -3.52
CA SER A 166 12.92 -19.12 -3.95
C SER A 166 13.64 -19.43 -5.25
N THR A 167 13.53 -18.56 -6.26
CA THR A 167 14.27 -18.75 -7.52
C THR A 167 15.77 -18.65 -7.31
N TRP A 168 16.22 -17.71 -6.46
CA TRP A 168 17.62 -17.57 -6.12
C TRP A 168 18.13 -18.78 -5.33
N SER A 169 17.33 -19.34 -4.42
CA SER A 169 17.70 -20.56 -3.68
C SER A 169 17.63 -21.85 -4.51
N LEU A 170 16.99 -21.82 -5.68
CA LEU A 170 17.04 -22.90 -6.68
C LEU A 170 18.25 -22.79 -7.59
N TRP A 171 18.69 -21.56 -7.87
CA TRP A 171 19.85 -21.29 -8.71
C TRP A 171 21.15 -21.44 -7.90
N SER A 172 21.24 -20.76 -6.76
CA SER A 172 22.28 -20.92 -5.74
C SER A 172 21.90 -22.01 -4.73
N LEU A 173 22.66 -22.13 -3.63
CA LEU A 173 22.25 -22.94 -2.47
C LEU A 173 21.35 -22.16 -1.51
N PRO A 174 20.60 -22.84 -0.62
CA PRO A 174 19.87 -22.19 0.46
C PRO A 174 20.77 -21.24 1.27
N LEU A 175 20.29 -20.01 1.48
CA LEU A 175 20.96 -18.99 2.29
C LEU A 175 21.35 -19.49 3.69
N PHE A 176 20.48 -20.31 4.27
CA PHE A 176 20.68 -20.99 5.52
C PHE A 176 20.45 -22.48 5.33
N ASP A 177 21.44 -23.26 5.73
CA ASP A 177 21.34 -24.70 5.73
C ASP A 177 20.95 -25.18 7.13
N PHE A 178 19.68 -25.54 7.31
CA PHE A 178 19.18 -26.11 8.56
C PHE A 178 19.39 -27.62 8.66
N ARG A 179 20.00 -28.24 7.64
CA ARG A 179 20.24 -29.67 7.60
C ARG A 179 21.54 -30.02 8.35
N PRO A 180 21.72 -31.29 8.72
CA PRO A 180 22.91 -31.74 9.45
C PRO A 180 24.25 -31.48 8.73
N TYR A 181 24.23 -31.29 7.41
CA TYR A 181 25.41 -31.05 6.57
C TYR A 181 25.68 -29.57 6.28
N HIS A 182 25.43 -28.69 7.24
CA HIS A 182 25.70 -27.26 7.09
C HIS A 182 27.22 -26.97 7.13
N ILE A 183 27.64 -25.83 6.59
CA ILE A 183 29.05 -25.40 6.69
C ILE A 183 29.43 -25.26 8.18
N GLY A 184 30.57 -25.85 8.56
CA GLY A 184 31.05 -25.97 9.93
C GLY A 184 30.65 -27.29 10.63
N ALA A 185 29.74 -28.08 10.07
CA ALA A 185 29.39 -29.39 10.62
C ALA A 185 30.52 -30.40 10.38
N ASN A 186 30.84 -31.19 11.40
CA ASN A 186 31.73 -32.35 11.27
C ASN A 186 30.86 -33.61 11.12
N ILE A 187 31.07 -34.34 10.03
CA ILE A 187 30.19 -35.45 9.64
C ILE A 187 30.31 -36.60 10.66
N GLU A 188 31.54 -36.94 11.06
CA GLU A 188 31.80 -38.01 12.03
C GLU A 188 31.15 -37.71 13.39
N LYS A 189 31.36 -36.52 13.94
CA LYS A 189 30.69 -36.08 15.17
C LYS A 189 29.17 -36.03 15.05
N GLY A 190 28.65 -35.77 13.85
CA GLY A 190 27.22 -35.79 13.57
C GLY A 190 26.61 -37.20 13.56
N MET A 191 27.44 -38.23 13.43
CA MET A 191 27.06 -39.66 13.50
C MET A 191 27.17 -40.24 14.91
N GLU A 192 27.86 -39.55 15.84
CA GLU A 192 28.04 -40.04 17.20
C GLU A 192 26.71 -40.04 17.98
N ILE A 193 26.43 -41.16 18.66
CA ILE A 193 25.35 -41.27 19.64
C ILE A 193 25.91 -40.87 21.01
N PRO A 194 25.37 -39.83 21.68
CA PRO A 194 25.86 -39.40 22.98
C PRO A 194 25.74 -40.49 24.05
N GLU A 195 26.70 -40.56 24.97
CA GLU A 195 26.62 -41.47 26.12
C GLU A 195 25.36 -41.18 26.96
N GLY A 196 24.54 -42.20 27.18
CA GLY A 196 23.26 -42.08 27.92
C GLY A 196 22.05 -41.68 27.06
N ALA A 197 22.20 -41.62 25.74
CA ALA A 197 21.07 -41.40 24.84
C ALA A 197 20.01 -42.51 24.95
N LYS A 198 18.73 -42.14 24.77
CA LYS A 198 17.60 -43.08 24.87
C LYS A 198 17.77 -44.22 23.87
N GLN A 199 17.71 -45.46 24.34
CA GLN A 199 17.74 -46.63 23.49
C GLN A 199 16.33 -46.94 22.97
N PRO A 200 16.19 -47.49 21.76
CA PRO A 200 14.90 -47.91 21.24
C PRO A 200 14.34 -49.02 22.14
N GLN A 201 13.08 -48.88 22.54
CA GLN A 201 12.38 -49.90 23.32
C GLN A 201 11.60 -50.80 22.36
N PHE A 202 11.73 -52.10 22.57
CA PHE A 202 11.03 -53.11 21.80
C PHE A 202 10.13 -53.89 22.74
N GLU A 203 8.85 -53.97 22.41
CA GLU A 203 7.90 -54.85 23.08
C GLU A 203 7.66 -56.05 22.18
N THR A 204 8.00 -57.23 22.68
CA THR A 204 7.76 -58.49 21.99
C THR A 204 6.44 -59.08 22.48
N THR A 205 5.47 -59.15 21.57
CA THR A 205 4.17 -59.79 21.80
C THR A 205 4.18 -61.18 21.19
N PHE A 206 3.84 -62.18 21.99
CA PHE A 206 3.73 -63.58 21.61
C PHE A 206 2.27 -63.92 21.31
N ILE A 207 2.00 -64.46 20.13
CA ILE A 207 0.70 -65.00 19.74
C ILE A 207 0.68 -66.47 20.15
N LEU A 208 -0.20 -66.78 21.10
CA LEU A 208 -0.32 -68.09 21.72
C LEU A 208 -1.76 -68.62 21.53
N GLU A 209 -1.89 -69.92 21.27
CA GLU A 209 -3.16 -70.59 20.99
C GLU A 209 -3.50 -71.60 22.08
N LYS A 210 -4.76 -71.58 22.55
CA LYS A 210 -5.30 -72.59 23.46
C LYS A 210 -6.77 -72.85 23.13
N ASN A 211 -7.12 -74.13 22.97
CA ASN A 211 -8.48 -74.58 22.61
C ASN A 211 -9.04 -73.95 21.30
N GLY A 212 -8.18 -73.61 20.34
CA GLY A 212 -8.57 -73.00 19.06
C GLY A 212 -8.80 -71.48 19.12
N GLU A 213 -8.60 -70.83 20.28
CA GLU A 213 -8.55 -69.37 20.39
C GLU A 213 -7.11 -68.88 20.45
N GLN A 214 -6.77 -67.89 19.61
CA GLN A 214 -5.48 -67.20 19.59
C GLN A 214 -5.55 -65.91 20.41
N LYS A 215 -4.57 -65.68 21.29
CA LYS A 215 -4.42 -64.46 22.08
C LYS A 215 -2.98 -63.97 22.11
N GLU A 216 -2.84 -62.66 22.21
CA GLU A 216 -1.56 -61.94 22.28
C GLU A 216 -1.15 -61.73 23.74
N PHE A 217 0.11 -62.03 24.06
CA PHE A 217 0.69 -61.87 25.39
C PHE A 217 2.05 -61.19 25.32
N THR A 218 2.34 -60.29 26.26
CA THR A 218 3.65 -59.64 26.40
C THR A 218 4.56 -60.46 27.31
N ILE A 219 5.84 -60.12 27.39
CA ILE A 219 6.79 -60.83 28.26
C ILE A 219 6.39 -60.78 29.75
N ASP A 220 5.76 -59.67 30.17
CA ASP A 220 5.31 -59.45 31.55
C ASP A 220 4.01 -60.20 31.88
N ASN A 221 3.25 -60.63 30.86
CA ASN A 221 1.98 -61.35 31.01
C ASN A 221 2.00 -62.70 30.28
N TYR A 222 3.17 -63.33 30.17
CA TYR A 222 3.32 -64.60 29.46
C TYR A 222 2.59 -65.71 30.23
N PRO A 223 1.69 -66.48 29.58
CA PRO A 223 0.85 -67.46 30.27
C PRO A 223 1.61 -68.77 30.57
N ASP A 224 0.94 -69.67 31.30
CA ASP A 224 1.50 -70.98 31.66
C ASP A 224 1.71 -71.92 30.45
N SER A 225 2.38 -73.04 30.66
CA SER A 225 2.77 -74.02 29.62
C SER A 225 1.59 -74.75 28.93
N THR A 226 0.36 -74.34 29.21
CA THR A 226 -0.86 -74.91 28.60
C THR A 226 -1.25 -74.23 27.27
N TRP A 227 -0.56 -73.15 26.91
CA TRP A 227 -0.72 -72.42 25.66
C TRP A 227 0.36 -72.83 24.65
N LYS A 228 0.00 -72.96 23.37
CA LYS A 228 0.92 -73.32 22.28
C LYS A 228 1.38 -72.07 21.54
N PHE A 229 2.69 -71.86 21.45
CA PHE A 229 3.28 -70.75 20.70
C PHE A 229 3.01 -70.87 19.20
N ILE A 230 2.55 -69.80 18.58
CA ILE A 230 2.30 -69.71 17.13
C ILE A 230 3.32 -68.79 16.47
N ASP A 231 3.42 -67.55 16.92
CA ASP A 231 4.27 -66.52 16.32
C ASP A 231 4.61 -65.42 17.34
N SER A 232 5.66 -64.64 17.09
CA SER A 232 6.03 -63.49 17.92
C SER A 232 6.18 -62.25 17.05
N LYS A 233 5.51 -61.17 17.44
CA LYS A 233 5.63 -59.87 16.81
C LYS A 233 6.37 -58.93 17.74
N THR A 234 7.56 -58.51 17.35
CA THR A 234 8.29 -57.46 18.04
C THR A 234 7.88 -56.13 17.43
N ILE A 235 7.32 -55.24 18.24
CA ILE A 235 6.94 -53.88 17.84
C ILE A 235 7.86 -52.93 18.60
N GLN A 236 8.49 -52.03 17.87
CA GLN A 236 9.22 -50.94 18.50
C GLN A 236 8.22 -49.97 19.13
N THR A 237 8.25 -49.84 20.45
CA THR A 237 7.29 -49.03 21.22
C THR A 237 7.78 -47.60 21.43
N GLU A 238 9.09 -47.40 21.54
CA GLU A 238 9.71 -46.08 21.57
C GLU A 238 10.91 -46.01 20.62
N GLU A 239 10.98 -44.91 19.85
CA GLU A 239 12.15 -44.59 19.06
C GLU A 239 13.33 -44.20 19.95
N GLY A 240 14.50 -44.81 19.67
CA GLY A 240 15.75 -44.41 20.29
C GLY A 240 16.25 -43.07 19.76
N TYR A 241 17.34 -42.57 20.34
CA TYR A 241 18.01 -41.39 19.81
C TYR A 241 18.58 -41.70 18.43
N VAL A 242 18.13 -40.96 17.42
CA VAL A 242 18.68 -41.01 16.06
C VAL A 242 19.67 -39.85 15.92
N PRO A 243 20.95 -40.12 15.60
CA PRO A 243 21.92 -39.06 15.42
C PRO A 243 21.54 -38.17 14.22
N PRO A 244 21.92 -36.87 14.23
CA PRO A 244 21.60 -35.95 13.15
C PRO A 244 22.01 -36.48 11.76
N ILE A 245 23.14 -37.18 11.69
CA ILE A 245 23.60 -37.92 10.51
C ILE A 245 23.57 -39.40 10.86
N HIS A 246 22.85 -40.22 10.10
CA HIS A 246 22.71 -41.67 10.39
C HIS A 246 22.86 -42.56 9.14
N ASP A 247 22.56 -42.04 7.94
CA ASP A 247 22.58 -42.82 6.69
C ASP A 247 23.76 -42.42 5.77
N PHE A 248 24.88 -41.95 6.35
CA PHE A 248 26.05 -41.55 5.58
C PHE A 248 27.02 -42.73 5.41
N SER A 249 27.05 -43.28 4.20
CA SER A 249 28.06 -44.24 3.77
C SER A 249 28.56 -43.90 2.37
N ILE A 250 29.82 -44.21 2.10
CA ILE A 250 30.46 -44.09 0.79
C ILE A 250 30.95 -45.46 0.39
N GLU A 251 30.25 -46.08 -0.56
CA GLU A 251 30.56 -47.41 -1.06
C GLU A 251 31.16 -47.33 -2.46
N ASP A 252 32.26 -48.04 -2.70
CA ASP A 252 32.84 -48.14 -4.05
C ASP A 252 31.92 -48.93 -4.97
N THR A 253 31.59 -48.33 -6.12
CA THR A 253 30.63 -48.87 -7.08
C THR A 253 31.09 -50.20 -7.70
N LYS A 254 32.40 -50.50 -7.72
CA LYS A 254 32.98 -51.68 -8.35
C LYS A 254 33.14 -52.87 -7.41
N ASN A 255 33.56 -52.64 -6.17
CA ASN A 255 33.88 -53.72 -5.22
C ASN A 255 33.00 -53.72 -3.95
N GLY A 256 32.17 -52.69 -3.73
CA GLY A 256 31.29 -52.56 -2.57
C GLY A 256 32.03 -52.25 -1.25
N GLU A 257 33.28 -51.80 -1.32
CA GLU A 257 34.07 -51.44 -0.16
C GLU A 257 33.61 -50.10 0.44
N ASP A 258 33.41 -50.06 1.76
CA ASP A 258 33.05 -48.85 2.49
C ASP A 258 34.31 -48.03 2.79
N ILE A 259 34.45 -46.87 2.14
CA ILE A 259 35.58 -45.96 2.29
C ILE A 259 35.24 -44.74 3.17
N THR A 260 34.10 -44.77 3.88
CA THR A 260 33.60 -43.62 4.64
C THR A 260 34.63 -43.06 5.63
N GLN A 261 35.24 -43.93 6.42
CA GLN A 261 36.25 -43.53 7.41
C GLN A 261 37.52 -42.99 6.76
N GLU A 262 37.92 -43.55 5.62
CA GLU A 262 39.08 -43.06 4.84
C GLU A 262 38.86 -41.63 4.34
N VAL A 263 37.64 -41.30 3.91
CA VAL A 263 37.27 -39.96 3.45
C VAL A 263 37.16 -38.97 4.62
N LEU A 264 36.59 -39.38 5.75
CA LEU A 264 36.37 -38.50 6.91
C LEU A 264 37.64 -38.24 7.71
N HIS A 265 38.56 -39.21 7.80
CA HIS A 265 39.84 -39.08 8.50
C HIS A 265 40.96 -38.50 7.63
N ASP A 266 40.65 -38.13 6.39
CA ASP A 266 41.60 -37.44 5.54
C ASP A 266 42.00 -36.09 6.16
N LYS A 267 43.31 -35.97 6.43
CA LYS A 267 43.90 -34.75 7.00
C LYS A 267 44.08 -33.64 5.95
N GLY A 268 44.03 -34.01 4.66
CA GLY A 268 44.05 -33.08 3.55
C GLY A 268 42.69 -32.43 3.31
N TYR A 269 42.52 -31.87 2.11
CA TYR A 269 41.24 -31.39 1.63
C TYR A 269 40.60 -32.44 0.72
N SER A 270 39.28 -32.63 0.86
CA SER A 270 38.52 -33.57 0.03
C SER A 270 37.35 -32.85 -0.62
N PHE A 271 37.34 -32.80 -1.95
CA PHE A 271 36.22 -32.37 -2.75
C PHE A 271 35.25 -33.54 -2.95
N LEU A 272 33.99 -33.32 -2.56
CA LEU A 272 32.88 -34.21 -2.82
C LEU A 272 31.96 -33.56 -3.85
N LEU A 273 31.97 -34.07 -5.08
CA LEU A 273 30.96 -33.74 -6.08
C LEU A 273 29.72 -34.60 -5.80
N ILE A 274 28.60 -33.97 -5.45
CA ILE A 274 27.39 -34.66 -5.02
C ILE A 274 26.35 -34.56 -6.13
N SER A 275 25.90 -35.69 -6.65
CA SER A 275 24.88 -35.77 -7.69
C SER A 275 23.86 -36.86 -7.36
N PRO A 276 22.73 -36.53 -6.70
CA PRO A 276 21.73 -37.53 -6.34
C PRO A 276 21.20 -38.34 -7.53
N ASN A 277 21.14 -37.75 -8.73
CA ASN A 277 20.75 -38.45 -9.95
C ASN A 277 21.47 -37.84 -11.17
N LEU A 278 22.46 -38.55 -11.70
CA LEU A 278 23.25 -38.13 -12.86
C LEU A 278 22.43 -38.07 -14.16
N ALA A 279 21.33 -38.82 -14.28
CA ALA A 279 20.49 -38.75 -15.48
C ALA A 279 19.74 -37.41 -15.61
N MET A 280 19.57 -36.70 -14.49
CA MET A 280 18.93 -35.38 -14.41
C MET A 280 19.90 -34.30 -13.92
N ALA A 281 21.21 -34.58 -13.92
CA ALA A 281 22.23 -33.62 -13.52
C ALA A 281 22.39 -32.55 -14.60
N ASP A 282 22.58 -31.30 -14.18
CA ASP A 282 22.86 -30.18 -15.07
C ASP A 282 24.30 -30.28 -15.59
N ASP A 283 24.45 -30.36 -16.90
CA ASP A 283 25.73 -30.50 -17.59
C ASP A 283 26.31 -29.14 -18.04
N SER A 284 25.64 -28.01 -17.82
CA SER A 284 26.07 -26.71 -18.39
C SER A 284 27.47 -26.26 -17.95
N ASN A 285 27.91 -26.66 -16.75
CA ASN A 285 29.17 -26.22 -16.14
C ASN A 285 30.18 -27.37 -15.93
N PHE A 286 30.08 -28.47 -16.68
CA PHE A 286 30.97 -29.63 -16.50
C PHE A 286 32.46 -29.27 -16.63
N GLY A 287 32.83 -28.38 -17.56
CA GLY A 287 34.22 -27.99 -17.75
C GLY A 287 34.85 -27.30 -16.52
N THR A 288 34.05 -26.60 -15.72
CA THR A 288 34.51 -26.04 -14.44
C THR A 288 34.73 -27.13 -13.40
N ILE A 289 33.89 -28.17 -13.39
CA ILE A 289 34.06 -29.32 -12.50
C ILE A 289 35.37 -30.05 -12.84
N ASP A 290 35.64 -30.25 -14.11
CA ASP A 290 36.87 -30.91 -14.58
C ASP A 290 38.12 -30.08 -14.22
N GLN A 291 38.06 -28.75 -14.36
CA GLN A 291 39.15 -27.88 -13.89
C GLN A 291 39.42 -27.99 -12.39
N ILE A 292 38.37 -28.11 -11.58
CA ILE A 292 38.52 -28.30 -10.13
C ILE A 292 39.09 -29.69 -9.82
N TYR A 293 38.73 -30.71 -10.60
CA TYR A 293 39.31 -32.05 -10.51
C TYR A 293 40.80 -32.04 -10.85
N GLU A 294 41.21 -31.45 -11.98
CA GLU A 294 42.61 -31.28 -12.37
C GLU A 294 43.41 -30.53 -11.30
N TYR A 295 42.83 -29.44 -10.75
CA TYR A 295 43.43 -28.69 -9.65
C TYR A 295 43.63 -29.53 -8.39
N ALA A 296 42.66 -30.39 -8.06
CA ALA A 296 42.74 -31.29 -6.92
C ALA A 296 43.87 -32.31 -7.12
N GLU A 297 44.00 -32.89 -8.33
CA GLU A 297 45.10 -33.79 -8.67
C GLU A 297 46.46 -33.10 -8.57
N ASP A 298 46.62 -31.90 -9.13
CA ASP A 298 47.86 -31.13 -9.14
C ASP A 298 48.38 -30.81 -7.72
N HIS A 299 47.47 -30.67 -6.76
CA HIS A 299 47.80 -30.33 -5.37
C HIS A 299 47.70 -31.52 -4.41
N GLY A 300 47.35 -32.71 -4.89
CA GLY A 300 47.19 -33.91 -4.07
C GLY A 300 45.99 -33.86 -3.12
N TYR A 301 44.93 -33.15 -3.48
CA TYR A 301 43.65 -33.17 -2.78
C TYR A 301 42.76 -34.29 -3.32
N ARG A 302 41.97 -34.91 -2.46
CA ARG A 302 41.02 -35.94 -2.89
C ARG A 302 39.86 -35.29 -3.63
N PHE A 303 39.42 -35.88 -4.74
CA PHE A 303 38.20 -35.50 -5.44
C PHE A 303 37.41 -36.77 -5.79
N ILE A 304 36.17 -36.86 -5.33
CA ILE A 304 35.28 -37.99 -5.61
C ILE A 304 33.86 -37.51 -5.93
N CYS A 305 33.14 -38.26 -6.77
CA CYS A 305 31.73 -38.03 -7.06
C CYS A 305 30.85 -39.02 -6.29
N LEU A 306 29.91 -38.54 -5.49
CA LEU A 306 28.92 -39.32 -4.76
C LEU A 306 27.57 -39.30 -5.48
N THR A 307 27.02 -40.47 -5.81
CA THR A 307 25.75 -40.60 -6.53
C THR A 307 24.92 -41.81 -6.09
N ALA A 308 23.60 -41.74 -6.29
CA ALA A 308 22.71 -42.90 -6.17
C ALA A 308 22.35 -43.49 -7.55
N SER A 309 22.98 -42.99 -8.62
CA SER A 309 22.74 -43.41 -9.99
C SER A 309 23.36 -44.77 -10.30
N THR A 310 22.75 -45.46 -11.27
CA THR A 310 23.22 -46.74 -11.77
C THR A 310 24.50 -46.60 -12.61
N GLU A 311 25.29 -47.67 -12.74
CA GLU A 311 26.49 -47.69 -13.61
C GLU A 311 26.22 -47.21 -15.04
N LYS A 312 25.03 -47.51 -15.57
CA LYS A 312 24.63 -47.06 -16.91
C LYS A 312 24.47 -45.54 -16.99
N GLU A 313 23.95 -44.92 -15.95
CA GLU A 313 23.77 -43.47 -15.86
C GLU A 313 25.11 -42.77 -15.63
N ILE A 314 25.99 -43.38 -14.83
CA ILE A 314 27.39 -42.93 -14.65
C ILE A 314 28.12 -42.95 -15.99
N ALA A 315 28.10 -44.07 -16.71
CA ALA A 315 28.74 -44.19 -18.01
C ALA A 315 28.18 -43.18 -19.02
N LYS A 316 26.86 -42.92 -18.98
CA LYS A 316 26.25 -41.89 -19.82
C LYS A 316 26.79 -40.50 -19.48
N TRP A 317 26.88 -40.16 -18.19
CA TRP A 317 27.44 -38.89 -17.74
C TRP A 317 28.89 -38.71 -18.17
N GLN A 318 29.73 -39.74 -17.99
CA GLN A 318 31.13 -39.73 -18.45
C GLN A 318 31.24 -39.53 -19.96
N ASN A 319 30.38 -40.18 -20.75
CA ASN A 319 30.35 -40.00 -22.20
C ASN A 319 29.94 -38.59 -22.64
N ILE A 320 29.11 -37.89 -21.86
CA ILE A 320 28.65 -36.53 -22.17
C ILE A 320 29.68 -35.49 -21.75
N THR A 321 30.24 -35.65 -20.56
CA THR A 321 31.08 -34.63 -19.91
C THR A 321 32.57 -34.85 -20.10
N GLY A 322 33.01 -36.08 -20.36
CA GLY A 322 34.43 -36.44 -20.33
C GLY A 322 34.96 -36.68 -18.91
N ALA A 323 34.10 -36.77 -17.90
CA ALA A 323 34.48 -36.92 -16.49
C ALA A 323 35.41 -38.12 -16.22
N GLU A 324 36.62 -37.82 -15.74
CA GLU A 324 37.63 -38.82 -15.35
C GLU A 324 37.66 -39.09 -13.84
N TYR A 325 37.01 -38.23 -13.03
CA TYR A 325 36.95 -38.40 -11.58
C TYR A 325 36.23 -39.70 -11.16
N PRO A 326 36.63 -40.29 -10.01
CA PRO A 326 36.04 -41.53 -9.52
C PRO A 326 34.63 -41.33 -8.95
N PHE A 327 33.77 -42.33 -9.14
CA PHE A 327 32.37 -42.34 -8.67
C PHE A 327 32.19 -43.37 -7.53
N TYR A 328 31.41 -42.99 -6.53
CA TYR A 328 31.04 -43.79 -5.38
C TYR A 328 29.54 -43.69 -5.11
N THR A 329 29.01 -44.73 -4.48
CA THR A 329 27.59 -44.89 -4.18
C THR A 329 27.26 -44.39 -2.78
N THR A 330 26.19 -43.61 -2.66
CA THR A 330 25.61 -43.16 -1.38
C THR A 330 24.09 -43.04 -1.54
N ASP A 331 23.32 -43.21 -0.47
CA ASP A 331 21.86 -43.12 -0.48
C ASP A 331 21.34 -41.78 -1.05
N ALA A 332 20.31 -41.85 -1.90
CA ALA A 332 19.75 -40.69 -2.59
C ALA A 332 19.15 -39.64 -1.63
N THR A 333 18.56 -40.07 -0.52
CA THR A 333 18.00 -39.19 0.51
C THR A 333 19.13 -38.48 1.26
N THR A 334 20.21 -39.20 1.57
CA THR A 334 21.44 -38.64 2.13
C THR A 334 22.02 -37.57 1.20
N LEU A 335 22.22 -37.87 -0.08
CA LEU A 335 22.79 -36.90 -1.05
C LEU A 335 21.91 -35.65 -1.21
N LYS A 336 20.60 -35.81 -1.31
CA LYS A 336 19.65 -34.68 -1.33
C LYS A 336 19.74 -33.86 -0.06
N THR A 337 19.99 -34.48 1.10
CA THR A 337 20.16 -33.80 2.39
C THR A 337 21.50 -33.08 2.46
N MET A 338 22.56 -33.66 1.88
CA MET A 338 23.89 -33.05 1.84
C MET A 338 23.91 -31.76 1.03
N ILE A 339 23.24 -31.68 -0.12
CA ILE A 339 23.24 -30.46 -0.95
C ILE A 339 21.95 -30.32 -1.77
N ARG A 340 21.48 -29.08 -1.98
CA ARG A 340 20.30 -28.76 -2.81
C ARG A 340 20.73 -28.40 -4.24
N SER A 341 21.54 -29.26 -4.86
CA SER A 341 22.07 -29.04 -6.21
C SER A 341 22.38 -30.39 -6.87
N ASN A 342 22.33 -30.46 -8.20
CA ASN A 342 22.54 -31.69 -8.96
C ASN A 342 23.26 -31.38 -10.30
N PRO A 343 24.59 -31.42 -10.36
CA PRO A 343 25.51 -31.74 -9.26
C PRO A 343 25.74 -30.55 -8.32
N GLY A 344 26.31 -30.76 -7.15
CA GLY A 344 26.78 -29.70 -6.25
C GLY A 344 28.14 -30.07 -5.66
N LEU A 345 28.96 -29.08 -5.33
CA LEU A 345 30.31 -29.32 -4.81
C LEU A 345 30.36 -29.05 -3.30
N MET A 346 31.03 -29.91 -2.56
CA MET A 346 31.30 -29.75 -1.13
C MET A 346 32.79 -29.94 -0.87
N LEU A 347 33.37 -29.09 -0.01
CA LEU A 347 34.75 -29.21 0.41
C LEU A 347 34.81 -29.60 1.88
N LEU A 348 35.53 -30.68 2.15
CA LEU A 348 35.82 -31.18 3.48
C LEU A 348 37.28 -30.93 3.87
N HIS A 349 37.49 -30.76 5.17
CA HIS A 349 38.81 -30.79 5.79
C HIS A 349 38.70 -31.46 7.16
N ASN A 350 39.41 -32.58 7.37
CA ASN A 350 39.37 -33.36 8.61
C ASN A 350 37.94 -33.69 9.08
N GLY A 351 37.12 -34.20 8.16
CA GLY A 351 35.70 -34.55 8.39
C GLY A 351 34.74 -33.37 8.53
N THR A 352 35.24 -32.12 8.53
CA THR A 352 34.41 -30.91 8.66
C THR A 352 34.12 -30.29 7.29
N ILE A 353 32.85 -29.95 7.06
CA ILE A 353 32.40 -29.23 5.87
C ILE A 353 32.84 -27.78 5.97
N ILE A 354 33.74 -27.33 5.09
CA ILE A 354 34.23 -25.95 5.11
C ILE A 354 33.57 -25.06 4.06
N GLN A 355 33.17 -25.61 2.91
CA GLN A 355 32.49 -24.87 1.84
C GLN A 355 31.52 -25.75 1.06
N LYS A 356 30.54 -25.10 0.41
CA LYS A 356 29.53 -25.73 -0.45
C LYS A 356 29.18 -24.81 -1.61
N TRP A 357 28.97 -25.37 -2.79
CA TRP A 357 28.61 -24.63 -4.00
C TRP A 357 27.52 -25.34 -4.80
N SER A 358 26.62 -24.55 -5.38
CA SER A 358 25.71 -25.03 -6.42
C SER A 358 26.49 -25.21 -7.74
N HIS A 359 26.00 -26.04 -8.67
CA HIS A 359 26.59 -26.12 -10.01
C HIS A 359 26.70 -24.76 -10.71
N ASN A 360 25.84 -23.78 -10.36
CA ASN A 360 25.84 -22.44 -10.95
C ASN A 360 26.89 -21.48 -10.35
N GLU A 361 27.47 -21.81 -9.20
CA GLU A 361 28.37 -20.94 -8.44
C GLU A 361 29.70 -21.64 -8.10
N LEU A 362 30.16 -22.53 -8.98
CA LEU A 362 31.41 -23.27 -8.79
C LEU A 362 32.62 -22.31 -8.73
N PRO A 363 33.58 -22.54 -7.84
CA PRO A 363 34.72 -21.65 -7.64
C PRO A 363 35.81 -21.92 -8.70
N ALA A 364 35.69 -21.32 -9.90
CA ALA A 364 36.65 -21.53 -11.00
C ALA A 364 37.87 -20.59 -10.91
N GLU A 365 37.68 -19.28 -11.02
CA GLU A 365 38.81 -18.34 -11.23
C GLU A 365 39.66 -18.11 -9.96
N ASP A 366 39.04 -18.03 -8.79
CA ASP A 366 39.71 -17.70 -7.52
C ASP A 366 40.39 -18.93 -6.86
N LEU A 367 39.88 -20.14 -7.12
CA LEU A 367 40.38 -21.38 -6.53
C LEU A 367 41.69 -21.83 -7.22
N LEU A 368 41.75 -21.68 -8.55
CA LEU A 368 42.89 -22.09 -9.39
C LEU A 368 44.15 -21.23 -9.18
N ALA A 369 44.03 -20.08 -8.51
CA ALA A 369 45.15 -19.13 -8.34
C ALA A 369 46.11 -19.51 -7.19
N LYS A 370 45.65 -20.24 -6.17
CA LYS A 370 46.42 -20.53 -4.95
C LYS A 370 46.05 -21.90 -4.35
N PRO A 371 46.98 -22.58 -3.65
CA PRO A 371 46.66 -23.75 -2.83
C PRO A 371 45.61 -23.43 -1.76
N LEU A 372 44.77 -24.40 -1.38
CA LEU A 372 43.65 -24.22 -0.44
C LEU A 372 44.10 -23.71 0.93
N GLU A 373 45.26 -24.13 1.42
CA GLU A 373 45.82 -23.68 2.71
C GLU A 373 46.06 -22.17 2.74
N LYS A 374 46.32 -21.58 1.57
CA LYS A 374 46.58 -20.14 1.38
C LYS A 374 45.36 -19.40 0.80
N SER A 375 44.31 -20.12 0.45
CA SER A 375 43.07 -19.57 -0.07
C SER A 375 42.10 -19.22 1.06
N GLU A 376 41.17 -18.32 0.78
CA GLU A 376 40.05 -18.04 1.68
C GLU A 376 39.03 -19.21 1.68
N TYR A 377 38.99 -20.03 0.62
CA TYR A 377 38.10 -21.19 0.54
C TYR A 377 38.53 -22.36 1.44
N GLY A 378 39.84 -22.51 1.70
CA GLY A 378 40.35 -23.57 2.58
C GLY A 378 40.16 -23.30 4.07
N LYS A 379 39.53 -22.18 4.43
CA LYS A 379 39.19 -21.80 5.81
C LYS A 379 37.69 -21.76 5.98
N LEU A 380 37.23 -22.00 7.21
CA LEU A 380 35.83 -21.78 7.57
C LEU A 380 35.47 -20.30 7.33
N PRO A 381 34.31 -20.00 6.70
CA PRO A 381 33.89 -18.63 6.47
C PRO A 381 33.90 -17.81 7.75
N ALA A 382 34.58 -16.66 7.74
CA ALA A 382 34.64 -15.75 8.89
C ALA A 382 33.29 -15.05 9.18
N GLU A 383 32.34 -15.11 8.25
CA GLU A 383 31.01 -14.53 8.43
C GLU A 383 30.15 -15.37 9.37
N GLY A 384 29.94 -14.89 10.60
CA GLY A 384 29.03 -15.52 11.56
C GLY A 384 27.59 -15.57 11.05
N MET A 385 26.89 -16.67 11.37
CA MET A 385 25.48 -16.90 11.03
C MET A 385 24.57 -15.70 11.41
N ALA A 386 24.82 -15.08 12.56
CA ALA A 386 24.08 -13.90 13.01
C ALA A 386 24.19 -12.71 12.03
N ARG A 387 25.35 -12.51 11.39
CA ARG A 387 25.55 -11.45 10.40
C ARG A 387 24.76 -11.72 9.12
N LYS A 388 24.79 -12.96 8.62
CA LYS A 388 23.98 -13.38 7.46
C LYS A 388 22.49 -13.25 7.75
N ILE A 389 22.03 -13.67 8.93
CA ILE A 389 20.64 -13.48 9.36
C ILE A 389 20.28 -12.00 9.37
N LEU A 390 21.12 -11.16 9.98
CA LEU A 390 20.89 -9.73 10.04
C LEU A 390 20.84 -9.10 8.64
N GLN A 391 21.75 -9.47 7.73
CA GLN A 391 21.76 -8.98 6.35
C GLN A 391 20.48 -9.38 5.61
N THR A 392 20.05 -10.63 5.68
CA THR A 392 18.83 -11.09 5.00
C THR A 392 17.57 -10.45 5.59
N VAL A 393 17.51 -10.33 6.91
CA VAL A 393 16.42 -9.65 7.61
C VAL A 393 16.38 -8.17 7.24
N LEU A 394 17.53 -7.47 7.21
CA LEU A 394 17.61 -6.08 6.81
C LEU A 394 17.27 -5.89 5.33
N TRP A 395 17.69 -6.79 4.44
CA TRP A 395 17.38 -6.71 3.02
C TRP A 395 15.87 -6.69 2.75
N PHE A 396 15.11 -7.44 3.54
CA PHE A 396 13.64 -7.44 3.46
C PHE A 396 12.99 -6.32 4.29
N LEU A 397 13.41 -6.14 5.55
CA LEU A 397 12.75 -5.22 6.47
C LEU A 397 13.13 -3.76 6.24
N LEU A 398 14.35 -3.45 5.81
CA LEU A 398 14.80 -2.07 5.63
C LEU A 398 13.96 -1.33 4.58
N PRO A 399 13.69 -1.86 3.37
CA PRO A 399 12.80 -1.22 2.41
C PRO A 399 11.38 -1.03 2.96
N LEU A 400 10.85 -2.01 3.71
CA LEU A 400 9.52 -1.91 4.32
C LEU A 400 9.47 -0.89 5.45
N VAL A 401 10.50 -0.82 6.30
CA VAL A 401 10.62 0.16 7.38
C VAL A 401 10.72 1.56 6.77
N LEU A 402 11.59 1.76 5.79
CA LEU A 402 11.70 3.04 5.07
C LEU A 402 10.39 3.42 4.40
N LEU A 403 9.70 2.48 3.74
CA LEU A 403 8.37 2.72 3.16
C LEU A 403 7.35 3.07 4.24
N THR A 404 7.37 2.41 5.40
CA THR A 404 6.44 2.73 6.50
C THR A 404 6.72 4.08 7.10
N ILE A 405 7.99 4.47 7.25
CA ILE A 405 8.39 5.79 7.72
C ILE A 405 7.95 6.84 6.69
N ALA A 406 8.26 6.64 5.41
CA ALA A 406 7.84 7.54 4.33
C ALA A 406 6.32 7.66 4.24
N ASP A 407 5.59 6.56 4.29
CA ASP A 407 4.12 6.54 4.31
C ASP A 407 3.56 7.21 5.56
N ARG A 408 4.20 7.03 6.72
CA ARG A 408 3.76 7.68 7.97
C ARG A 408 4.08 9.15 7.99
N LEU A 409 5.23 9.57 7.48
CA LEU A 409 5.60 10.96 7.28
C LEU A 409 4.70 11.60 6.24
N TRP A 410 4.36 10.90 5.16
CA TRP A 410 3.45 11.40 4.14
C TRP A 410 2.02 11.45 4.67
N ALA A 411 1.52 10.42 5.34
CA ALA A 411 0.22 10.42 6.00
C ALA A 411 0.17 11.43 7.14
N TRP A 412 1.28 11.69 7.83
CA TRP A 412 1.40 12.74 8.84
C TRP A 412 1.46 14.13 8.21
N SER A 413 2.15 14.32 7.08
CA SER A 413 2.17 15.56 6.32
C SER A 413 0.81 15.84 5.67
N THR A 414 0.12 14.79 5.23
CA THR A 414 -1.24 14.84 4.69
C THR A 414 -2.20 15.07 5.84
N TRP A 415 -2.00 14.45 7.00
CA TRP A 415 -2.75 14.74 8.22
C TRP A 415 -2.46 16.13 8.77
N LEU A 416 -1.25 16.67 8.62
CA LEU A 416 -0.88 18.04 9.01
C LEU A 416 -1.45 19.04 8.03
N ARG A 417 -1.39 18.79 6.72
CA ARG A 417 -2.11 19.56 5.69
C ARG A 417 -3.61 19.45 5.90
N GLU A 418 -4.11 18.27 6.24
CA GLU A 418 -5.49 18.02 6.65
C GLU A 418 -5.77 18.60 8.03
N LYS A 419 -4.81 18.95 8.89
CA LYS A 419 -5.01 19.54 10.23
C LYS A 419 -4.79 21.05 10.23
N GLU A 420 -4.03 21.58 9.27
CA GLU A 420 -4.12 22.96 8.83
C GLU A 420 -5.44 23.15 8.09
N ASP A 421 -5.79 22.23 7.20
CA ASP A 421 -7.10 22.13 6.57
C ASP A 421 -8.16 21.71 7.57
N THR A 422 -7.89 21.10 8.74
CA THR A 422 -8.86 20.76 9.81
C THR A 422 -8.85 21.72 10.97
N ASN A 423 -7.87 22.58 11.10
CA ASN A 423 -8.02 23.84 11.84
C ASN A 423 -8.81 24.83 10.96
N LYS A 424 -8.61 24.81 9.63
CA LYS A 424 -9.56 25.37 8.65
C LYS A 424 -10.90 24.65 8.74
N ILE A 425 -11.00 23.32 8.69
CA ILE A 425 -12.25 22.53 8.59
C ILE A 425 -12.97 22.53 9.93
N LEU A 426 -12.33 22.52 11.10
CA LEU A 426 -12.99 22.77 12.40
C LEU A 426 -13.43 24.23 12.53
N SER A 427 -12.68 25.20 11.98
CA SER A 427 -13.22 26.56 11.78
C SER A 427 -14.34 26.62 10.73
N THR A 428 -14.45 25.62 9.84
CA THR A 428 -15.49 25.46 8.79
C THR A 428 -16.65 24.54 9.20
N PHE A 429 -16.52 23.71 10.23
CA PHE A 429 -17.56 22.79 10.72
C PHE A 429 -18.23 23.34 11.97
N LYS A 430 -17.57 24.23 12.73
CA LYS A 430 -18.28 25.17 13.62
C LYS A 430 -18.95 26.31 12.85
N LYS A 431 -18.69 26.43 11.54
CA LYS A 431 -19.22 27.50 10.69
C LYS A 431 -19.35 27.01 9.24
N LYS A 432 -20.43 26.30 8.91
CA LYS A 432 -21.17 26.35 7.62
C LYS A 432 -22.10 25.10 7.48
N LYS A 433 -23.45 25.10 7.45
CA LYS A 433 -24.37 25.90 6.62
C LYS A 433 -23.64 27.02 5.89
N LYS A 434 -23.10 26.74 4.70
CA LYS A 434 -22.62 27.78 3.75
C LYS A 434 -23.79 28.74 3.57
N MET A 435 -23.86 29.74 4.45
CA MET A 435 -24.70 30.89 4.26
C MET A 435 -23.96 31.69 3.21
N ARG A 436 -24.66 31.91 2.10
CA ARG A 436 -24.28 32.86 1.05
C ARG A 436 -23.78 34.14 1.68
N LYS A 437 -22.73 34.73 1.10
CA LYS A 437 -22.17 35.98 1.65
C LYS A 437 -23.24 37.06 1.50
N LYS A 438 -23.56 37.71 2.61
CA LYS A 438 -24.46 38.85 2.60
C LYS A 438 -23.67 40.06 2.13
N ILE A 439 -24.09 40.75 1.07
CA ILE A 439 -23.33 41.86 0.50
C ILE A 439 -24.22 43.09 0.31
N VAL A 440 -23.79 44.25 0.81
CA VAL A 440 -24.41 45.54 0.49
C VAL A 440 -23.38 46.37 -0.26
N ALA A 441 -23.60 46.54 -1.57
CA ALA A 441 -22.74 47.29 -2.47
C ALA A 441 -23.38 48.63 -2.80
N GLY A 442 -22.74 49.77 -2.48
CA GLY A 442 -23.19 51.09 -2.88
C GLY A 442 -22.65 51.46 -4.25
N ASN A 443 -23.51 51.69 -5.23
CA ASN A 443 -23.14 52.23 -6.54
C ASN A 443 -23.43 53.75 -6.55
N TRP A 444 -22.39 54.57 -6.45
CA TRP A 444 -22.53 56.02 -6.37
C TRP A 444 -22.98 56.64 -7.69
N LYS A 445 -22.76 55.94 -8.80
CA LYS A 445 -22.97 56.44 -10.16
C LYS A 445 -22.20 57.74 -10.37
N MET A 446 -22.62 58.54 -11.34
CA MET A 446 -22.02 59.84 -11.63
C MET A 446 -22.42 60.93 -10.61
N ASN A 447 -21.99 60.78 -9.34
CA ASN A 447 -22.24 61.72 -8.24
C ASN A 447 -20.94 62.08 -7.48
N MET A 448 -21.01 63.21 -6.75
CA MET A 448 -19.97 63.78 -5.89
C MET A 448 -18.72 64.28 -6.64
N ASN A 449 -18.17 65.41 -6.19
CA ASN A 449 -16.80 65.78 -6.53
C ASN A 449 -15.81 64.98 -5.67
N LEU A 450 -14.51 65.11 -5.94
CA LEU A 450 -13.47 64.33 -5.26
C LEU A 450 -13.47 64.51 -3.74
N GLN A 451 -13.61 65.74 -3.28
CA GLN A 451 -13.57 66.08 -1.85
C GLN A 451 -14.78 65.50 -1.12
N ASP A 452 -15.98 65.67 -1.68
CA ASP A 452 -17.22 65.15 -1.11
C ASP A 452 -17.23 63.61 -1.11
N GLY A 453 -16.73 62.99 -2.17
CA GLY A 453 -16.58 61.54 -2.27
C GLY A 453 -15.63 60.96 -1.22
N VAL A 454 -14.46 61.59 -1.02
CA VAL A 454 -13.51 61.17 0.03
C VAL A 454 -14.10 61.39 1.43
N ALA A 455 -14.81 62.50 1.65
CA ALA A 455 -15.47 62.79 2.92
C ALA A 455 -16.54 61.73 3.24
N LEU A 456 -17.40 61.39 2.28
CA LEU A 456 -18.42 60.35 2.45
C LEU A 456 -17.80 58.97 2.68
N ALA A 457 -16.75 58.60 1.95
CA ALA A 457 -16.04 57.34 2.16
C ALA A 457 -15.44 57.24 3.57
N LYS A 458 -14.85 58.33 4.06
CA LYS A 458 -14.32 58.42 5.42
C LYS A 458 -15.43 58.30 6.46
N GLU A 459 -16.55 58.99 6.28
CA GLU A 459 -17.72 58.91 7.16
C GLU A 459 -18.28 57.48 7.24
N ILE A 460 -18.45 56.81 6.09
CA ILE A 460 -18.89 55.41 6.02
C ILE A 460 -17.88 54.50 6.72
N ASN A 461 -16.58 54.67 6.46
CA ASN A 461 -15.53 53.86 7.07
C ASN A 461 -15.51 54.02 8.60
N GLU A 462 -15.56 55.25 9.11
CA GLU A 462 -15.59 55.52 10.55
C GLU A 462 -16.82 54.89 11.22
N ALA A 463 -18.00 55.02 10.59
CA ALA A 463 -19.22 54.43 11.10
C ALA A 463 -19.16 52.89 11.16
N LEU A 464 -18.57 52.24 10.16
CA LEU A 464 -18.47 50.77 10.05
C LEU A 464 -17.28 50.19 10.82
N VAL A 465 -16.23 50.97 11.09
CA VAL A 465 -15.14 50.60 12.00
C VAL A 465 -15.62 50.68 13.45
N ALA A 466 -16.37 51.72 13.79
CA ALA A 466 -16.97 51.87 15.12
C ALA A 466 -17.97 50.76 15.43
N GLU A 467 -18.75 50.35 14.41
CA GLU A 467 -19.71 49.27 14.54
C GLU A 467 -19.63 48.32 13.35
N LYS A 468 -18.90 47.21 13.54
CA LYS A 468 -18.61 46.25 12.48
C LYS A 468 -19.91 45.67 11.86
N PRO A 469 -20.05 45.70 10.52
CA PRO A 469 -21.25 45.19 9.86
C PRO A 469 -21.38 43.66 9.93
N ASN A 470 -22.62 43.15 9.85
CA ASN A 470 -22.94 41.71 9.77
C ASN A 470 -23.00 41.19 8.32
N CYS A 471 -22.54 41.98 7.37
CA CYS A 471 -22.44 41.68 5.95
C CYS A 471 -21.14 42.27 5.38
N ASP A 472 -20.75 41.81 4.19
CA ASP A 472 -19.68 42.45 3.43
C ASP A 472 -20.23 43.77 2.84
N VAL A 473 -19.47 44.85 2.97
CA VAL A 473 -19.83 46.17 2.45
C VAL A 473 -18.86 46.55 1.34
N VAL A 474 -19.39 46.99 0.20
CA VAL A 474 -18.59 47.48 -0.92
C VAL A 474 -19.08 48.89 -1.28
N ILE A 475 -18.18 49.82 -1.54
CA ILE A 475 -18.52 51.09 -2.20
C ILE A 475 -17.89 51.12 -3.58
N CYS A 476 -18.71 51.32 -4.60
CA CYS A 476 -18.33 51.46 -5.98
C CYS A 476 -18.43 52.94 -6.35
N THR A 477 -17.31 53.53 -6.76
CA THR A 477 -17.18 54.98 -6.96
C THR A 477 -16.79 55.32 -8.40
N PRO A 478 -17.09 56.54 -8.88
CA PRO A 478 -16.46 57.10 -10.08
C PRO A 478 -14.94 56.97 -10.06
N PHE A 479 -14.33 56.79 -11.23
CA PHE A 479 -12.89 56.59 -11.37
C PHE A 479 -12.05 57.68 -10.69
N ILE A 480 -12.54 58.92 -10.69
CA ILE A 480 -11.87 60.06 -10.07
C ILE A 480 -11.63 59.90 -8.56
N HIS A 481 -12.44 59.08 -7.88
CA HIS A 481 -12.39 58.91 -6.42
C HIS A 481 -11.49 57.75 -5.99
N LEU A 482 -11.33 56.72 -6.83
CA LEU A 482 -10.80 55.40 -6.46
C LEU A 482 -9.49 55.46 -5.64
N ALA A 483 -8.45 56.11 -6.18
CA ALA A 483 -7.15 56.14 -5.53
C ALA A 483 -7.15 56.93 -4.21
N SER A 484 -7.98 57.97 -4.10
CA SER A 484 -8.09 58.79 -2.88
C SER A 484 -8.94 58.10 -1.81
N VAL A 485 -10.03 57.46 -2.23
CA VAL A 485 -10.90 56.68 -1.35
C VAL A 485 -10.15 55.48 -0.78
N ALA A 486 -9.32 54.79 -1.58
CA ALA A 486 -8.52 53.66 -1.11
C ALA A 486 -7.61 54.00 0.09
N GLN A 487 -7.16 55.25 0.22
CA GLN A 487 -6.29 55.70 1.32
C GLN A 487 -7.04 55.94 2.63
N VAL A 488 -8.34 56.19 2.58
CA VAL A 488 -9.17 56.48 3.77
C VAL A 488 -10.01 55.29 4.22
N LEU A 489 -10.13 54.26 3.39
CA LEU A 489 -10.84 53.03 3.72
C LEU A 489 -9.95 52.03 4.45
N ASN A 490 -10.50 51.39 5.47
CA ASN A 490 -9.99 50.12 5.95
C ASN A 490 -10.52 49.00 5.04
N SER A 491 -9.65 48.44 4.19
CA SER A 491 -10.00 47.39 3.23
C SER A 491 -10.47 46.07 3.85
N GLU A 492 -10.30 45.89 5.16
CA GLU A 492 -10.85 44.74 5.90
C GLU A 492 -12.31 44.95 6.33
N VAL A 493 -12.81 46.19 6.28
CA VAL A 493 -14.17 46.57 6.69
C VAL A 493 -15.02 46.95 5.49
N VAL A 494 -14.48 47.75 4.57
CA VAL A 494 -15.18 48.25 3.38
C VAL A 494 -14.37 47.93 2.14
N GLY A 495 -14.93 47.14 1.23
CA GLY A 495 -14.36 46.89 -0.08
C GLY A 495 -14.52 48.10 -0.99
N LEU A 496 -13.51 48.36 -1.82
CA LEU A 496 -13.56 49.39 -2.86
C LEU A 496 -13.82 48.76 -4.23
N GLY A 497 -14.75 49.33 -5.00
CA GLY A 497 -15.03 48.94 -6.36
C GLY A 497 -15.03 50.11 -7.36
N ALA A 498 -14.79 49.78 -8.63
CA ALA A 498 -15.05 50.70 -9.74
C ALA A 498 -16.44 50.45 -10.34
N GLU A 499 -16.98 51.46 -11.02
CA GLU A 499 -18.31 51.37 -11.67
C GLU A 499 -18.25 50.80 -13.10
N ASN A 500 -17.05 50.65 -13.67
CA ASN A 500 -16.81 50.08 -14.99
C ASN A 500 -15.31 49.73 -15.17
N CYS A 501 -14.95 49.03 -16.24
CA CYS A 501 -13.61 49.03 -16.83
C CYS A 501 -13.69 48.80 -18.36
N ALA A 502 -12.58 49.04 -19.07
CA ALA A 502 -12.50 48.86 -20.51
C ALA A 502 -12.48 47.38 -20.93
N ASP A 503 -12.93 47.09 -22.16
CA ASP A 503 -12.79 45.81 -22.88
C ASP A 503 -11.42 45.64 -23.53
N LYS A 504 -10.46 46.51 -23.19
CA LYS A 504 -9.10 46.52 -23.74
C LYS A 504 -8.10 46.65 -22.61
N ALA A 505 -7.04 45.83 -22.65
CA ALA A 505 -6.00 45.84 -21.62
C ALA A 505 -5.23 47.17 -21.58
N LYS A 506 -4.90 47.72 -22.76
CA LYS A 506 -4.21 49.01 -22.95
C LYS A 506 -4.33 49.45 -24.42
N GLY A 507 -4.11 50.72 -24.72
CA GLY A 507 -4.00 51.21 -26.11
C GLY A 507 -4.58 52.61 -26.31
N ALA A 508 -4.84 52.96 -27.57
CA ALA A 508 -5.38 54.25 -27.99
C ALA A 508 -6.91 54.32 -27.78
N PHE A 509 -7.33 54.23 -26.51
CA PHE A 509 -8.73 54.28 -26.08
C PHE A 509 -8.92 55.47 -25.14
N THR A 510 -8.77 56.69 -25.69
CA THR A 510 -8.78 57.94 -24.92
C THR A 510 -10.06 58.07 -24.09
N GLY A 511 -9.91 58.20 -22.77
CA GLY A 511 -11.01 58.33 -21.81
C GLY A 511 -11.40 57.03 -21.11
N GLU A 512 -10.98 55.87 -21.61
CA GLU A 512 -11.24 54.57 -20.99
C GLU A 512 -10.23 54.23 -19.88
N VAL A 513 -10.68 53.41 -18.92
CA VAL A 513 -9.87 52.95 -17.78
C VAL A 513 -9.79 51.42 -17.81
N SER A 514 -8.58 50.87 -17.98
CA SER A 514 -8.40 49.42 -18.07
C SER A 514 -8.57 48.74 -16.70
N ALA A 515 -8.83 47.42 -16.71
CA ALA A 515 -8.92 46.62 -15.50
C ALA A 515 -7.63 46.68 -14.64
N GLU A 516 -6.46 46.72 -15.29
CA GLU A 516 -5.16 46.88 -14.62
C GLU A 516 -5.07 48.24 -13.91
N MET A 517 -5.52 49.32 -14.57
CA MET A 517 -5.57 50.65 -13.97
C MET A 517 -6.49 50.68 -12.75
N VAL A 518 -7.69 50.09 -12.84
CA VAL A 518 -8.61 49.96 -11.71
C VAL A 518 -7.96 49.20 -10.55
N LYS A 519 -7.32 48.06 -10.83
CA LYS A 519 -6.65 47.26 -9.81
C LYS A 519 -5.55 48.04 -9.08
N SER A 520 -4.79 48.85 -9.83
CA SER A 520 -3.67 49.63 -9.31
C SER A 520 -4.07 50.66 -8.25
N THR A 521 -5.34 51.08 -8.21
CA THR A 521 -5.83 52.04 -7.19
C THR A 521 -6.08 51.38 -5.82
N GLY A 522 -6.00 50.05 -5.73
CA GLY A 522 -6.43 49.29 -4.54
C GLY A 522 -7.86 48.78 -4.60
N ALA A 523 -8.58 49.00 -5.72
CA ALA A 523 -9.90 48.42 -5.92
C ALA A 523 -9.85 46.89 -5.92
N GLN A 524 -10.88 46.28 -5.32
CA GLN A 524 -11.05 44.84 -5.24
C GLN A 524 -12.22 44.36 -6.10
N TYR A 525 -13.16 45.26 -6.43
CA TYR A 525 -14.39 44.97 -7.15
C TYR A 525 -14.52 45.84 -8.41
N VAL A 526 -15.33 45.42 -9.36
CA VAL A 526 -15.78 46.24 -10.49
C VAL A 526 -17.21 45.86 -10.86
N ILE A 527 -18.07 46.86 -11.07
CA ILE A 527 -19.41 46.67 -11.64
C ILE A 527 -19.28 46.57 -13.15
N LEU A 528 -19.92 45.56 -13.76
CA LEU A 528 -19.98 45.37 -15.20
C LEU A 528 -21.41 45.00 -15.62
N GLY A 529 -21.83 45.44 -16.81
CA GLY A 529 -23.16 45.12 -17.33
C GLY A 529 -24.30 45.91 -16.72
N HIS A 530 -24.02 46.95 -15.93
CA HIS A 530 -25.05 47.82 -15.34
C HIS A 530 -26.00 48.35 -16.41
N SER A 531 -27.30 48.34 -16.12
CA SER A 531 -28.37 48.73 -17.05
C SER A 531 -28.11 50.05 -17.81
N GLU A 532 -27.67 51.11 -17.12
CA GLU A 532 -27.32 52.41 -17.73
C GLU A 532 -26.18 52.30 -18.78
N ARG A 533 -25.23 51.38 -18.59
CA ARG A 533 -24.14 51.17 -19.55
C ARG A 533 -24.61 50.43 -20.78
N ARG A 534 -25.48 49.44 -20.62
CA ARG A 534 -26.11 48.72 -21.73
C ARG A 534 -27.02 49.63 -22.54
N GLN A 535 -27.83 50.46 -21.86
CA GLN A 535 -28.81 51.34 -22.52
C GLN A 535 -28.19 52.59 -23.14
N TYR A 536 -27.32 53.30 -22.42
CA TYR A 536 -26.83 54.61 -22.87
C TYR A 536 -25.52 54.52 -23.65
N TYR A 537 -24.73 53.47 -23.41
CA TYR A 537 -23.40 53.29 -23.99
C TYR A 537 -23.28 52.03 -24.86
N GLY A 538 -24.38 51.27 -25.05
CA GLY A 538 -24.46 50.18 -26.01
C GLY A 538 -23.58 48.98 -25.70
N GLU A 539 -23.30 48.69 -24.43
CA GLU A 539 -22.51 47.51 -24.05
C GLU A 539 -23.26 46.21 -24.38
N THR A 540 -22.71 45.44 -25.33
CA THR A 540 -23.25 44.14 -25.75
C THR A 540 -22.67 42.99 -24.92
N ALA A 541 -23.25 41.79 -25.04
CA ALA A 541 -22.76 40.60 -24.34
C ALA A 541 -21.29 40.27 -24.68
N GLU A 542 -20.87 40.50 -25.93
CA GLU A 542 -19.50 40.28 -26.39
C GLU A 542 -18.52 41.25 -25.71
N ILE A 543 -18.88 42.54 -25.63
CA ILE A 543 -18.08 43.55 -24.93
C ILE A 543 -17.98 43.19 -23.44
N LEU A 544 -19.09 42.81 -22.83
CA LEU A 544 -19.14 42.45 -21.42
C LEU A 544 -18.32 41.20 -21.11
N LYS A 545 -18.34 40.19 -21.99
CA LYS A 545 -17.47 39.03 -21.91
C LYS A 545 -15.99 39.43 -21.85
N GLU A 546 -15.54 40.28 -22.78
CA GLU A 546 -14.14 40.74 -22.79
C GLU A 546 -13.77 41.50 -21.50
N LYS A 547 -14.66 42.38 -21.02
CA LYS A 547 -14.47 43.10 -19.75
C LYS A 547 -14.36 42.18 -18.54
N VAL A 548 -15.22 41.17 -18.46
CA VAL A 548 -15.23 40.19 -17.36
C VAL A 548 -13.92 39.41 -17.33
N GLU A 549 -13.48 38.90 -18.47
CA GLU A 549 -12.21 38.16 -18.58
C GLU A 549 -11.02 39.03 -18.15
N LEU A 550 -10.95 40.28 -18.61
CA LEU A 550 -9.89 41.22 -18.23
C LEU A 550 -9.92 41.59 -16.74
N ALA A 551 -11.11 41.81 -16.17
CA ALA A 551 -11.27 42.11 -14.75
C ALA A 551 -10.76 40.95 -13.88
N LEU A 552 -11.19 39.73 -14.19
CA LEU A 552 -10.77 38.52 -13.47
C LEU A 552 -9.27 38.26 -13.62
N ALA A 553 -8.71 38.44 -14.82
CA ALA A 553 -7.27 38.28 -15.07
C ALA A 553 -6.41 39.26 -14.24
N ASN A 554 -6.95 40.43 -13.88
CA ASN A 554 -6.30 41.40 -13.01
C ASN A 554 -6.65 41.23 -11.53
N GLY A 555 -7.32 40.14 -11.15
CA GLY A 555 -7.67 39.84 -9.76
C GLY A 555 -8.70 40.79 -9.15
N LEU A 556 -9.59 41.35 -9.98
CA LEU A 556 -10.81 42.02 -9.52
C LEU A 556 -11.94 40.99 -9.40
N LYS A 557 -12.85 41.20 -8.44
CA LYS A 557 -14.13 40.51 -8.37
C LYS A 557 -15.16 41.29 -9.18
N VAL A 558 -16.01 40.60 -9.93
CA VAL A 558 -16.99 41.25 -10.79
C VAL A 558 -18.35 41.24 -10.11
N ILE A 559 -18.98 42.41 -10.00
CA ILE A 559 -20.41 42.56 -9.73
C ILE A 559 -21.09 42.70 -11.08
N PHE A 560 -21.63 41.60 -11.60
CA PHE A 560 -22.23 41.54 -12.92
C PHE A 560 -23.73 41.82 -12.85
N CYS A 561 -24.20 42.87 -13.52
CA CYS A 561 -25.60 43.23 -13.54
C CYS A 561 -26.35 42.57 -14.70
N CYS A 562 -27.59 42.16 -14.43
CA CYS A 562 -28.53 41.64 -15.42
C CYS A 562 -29.97 42.07 -15.08
N GLY A 563 -30.86 42.07 -16.06
CA GLY A 563 -32.27 42.43 -15.83
C GLY A 563 -32.96 42.96 -17.08
N GLU A 564 -34.28 42.99 -17.00
CA GLU A 564 -35.19 43.22 -18.12
C GLU A 564 -35.83 44.62 -18.11
N THR A 565 -36.23 45.10 -19.28
CA THR A 565 -37.02 46.34 -19.45
C THR A 565 -38.49 46.13 -19.06
N LEU A 566 -39.26 47.23 -19.01
CA LEU A 566 -40.69 47.15 -18.69
C LEU A 566 -41.45 46.34 -19.76
N GLU A 567 -41.11 46.58 -21.02
CA GLU A 567 -41.72 45.91 -22.17
C GLU A 567 -41.46 44.41 -22.15
N GLU A 568 -40.26 44.00 -21.75
CA GLU A 568 -39.88 42.59 -21.61
C GLU A 568 -40.61 41.92 -20.44
N ARG A 569 -40.78 42.63 -19.31
CA ARG A 569 -41.54 42.14 -18.15
C ARG A 569 -43.03 42.01 -18.47
N GLU A 570 -43.63 42.99 -19.14
CA GLU A 570 -45.03 42.96 -19.56
C GLU A 570 -45.30 41.89 -20.63
N ALA A 571 -44.26 41.49 -21.38
CA ALA A 571 -44.30 40.37 -22.31
C ALA A 571 -43.96 39.00 -21.67
N GLU A 572 -43.77 38.94 -20.35
CA GLU A 572 -43.38 37.73 -19.59
C GLU A 572 -42.05 37.10 -20.00
N LYS A 573 -41.13 37.90 -20.56
CA LYS A 573 -39.81 37.44 -21.06
C LYS A 573 -38.66 37.60 -20.09
N GLN A 574 -38.91 38.05 -18.86
CA GLN A 574 -37.87 38.36 -17.86
C GLN A 574 -36.84 37.22 -17.69
N ASN A 575 -37.31 35.97 -17.65
CA ASN A 575 -36.45 34.79 -17.47
C ASN A 575 -35.58 34.53 -18.70
N GLU A 576 -36.15 34.65 -19.89
CA GLU A 576 -35.43 34.45 -21.16
C GLU A 576 -34.34 35.50 -21.33
N VAL A 577 -34.67 36.78 -21.07
CA VAL A 577 -33.74 37.91 -21.17
C VAL A 577 -32.58 37.72 -20.21
N VAL A 578 -32.86 37.51 -18.92
CA VAL A 578 -31.82 37.36 -17.90
C VAL A 578 -30.94 36.13 -18.18
N LYS A 579 -31.52 35.01 -18.62
CA LYS A 579 -30.73 33.82 -18.98
C LYS A 579 -29.81 34.12 -20.18
N ALA A 580 -30.32 34.78 -21.22
CA ALA A 580 -29.53 35.13 -22.40
C ALA A 580 -28.37 36.09 -22.07
N GLU A 581 -28.59 37.09 -21.21
CA GLU A 581 -27.56 38.03 -20.77
C GLU A 581 -26.41 37.31 -20.03
N LEU A 582 -26.76 36.39 -19.12
CA LEU A 582 -25.77 35.61 -18.36
C LEU A 582 -25.03 34.59 -19.24
N GLU A 583 -25.74 33.93 -20.15
CA GLU A 583 -25.17 32.98 -21.11
C GLU A 583 -24.15 33.66 -22.04
N GLY A 584 -24.50 34.81 -22.60
CA GLY A 584 -23.63 35.56 -23.50
C GLY A 584 -22.40 36.17 -22.81
N SER A 585 -22.52 36.53 -21.54
CA SER A 585 -21.53 37.39 -20.88
C SER A 585 -20.67 36.71 -19.83
N VAL A 586 -21.18 35.73 -19.07
CA VAL A 586 -20.45 35.17 -17.90
C VAL A 586 -20.47 33.64 -17.79
N PHE A 587 -21.41 32.92 -18.41
CA PHE A 587 -21.45 31.45 -18.32
C PHE A 587 -20.41 30.72 -19.18
N HIS A 588 -19.55 31.46 -19.90
CA HIS A 588 -18.38 30.89 -20.57
C HIS A 588 -17.21 30.62 -19.59
N LEU A 589 -17.26 31.20 -18.38
CA LEU A 589 -16.20 31.09 -17.38
C LEU A 589 -16.07 29.67 -16.83
N SER A 590 -14.86 29.30 -16.43
CA SER A 590 -14.60 28.08 -15.66
C SER A 590 -15.21 28.18 -14.26
N ALA A 591 -15.46 27.03 -13.60
CA ALA A 591 -16.01 27.00 -12.25
C ALA A 591 -15.10 27.71 -11.21
N ASP A 592 -13.78 27.74 -11.44
CA ASP A 592 -12.86 28.47 -10.56
C ASP A 592 -12.90 29.98 -10.78
N ALA A 593 -13.00 30.43 -12.04
CA ALA A 593 -13.19 31.84 -12.35
C ALA A 593 -14.55 32.37 -11.84
N TRP A 594 -15.60 31.55 -11.95
CA TRP A 594 -16.96 31.84 -11.49
C TRP A 594 -17.03 32.24 -10.00
N LYS A 595 -16.14 31.71 -9.15
CA LYS A 595 -16.09 32.03 -7.71
C LYS A 595 -15.86 33.51 -7.41
N ASN A 596 -15.41 34.28 -8.39
CA ASN A 596 -15.17 35.72 -8.29
C ASN A 596 -16.29 36.58 -8.91
N ILE A 597 -17.41 35.96 -9.30
CA ILE A 597 -18.61 36.62 -9.81
C ILE A 597 -19.64 36.80 -8.70
N ILE A 598 -20.17 38.01 -8.58
CA ILE A 598 -21.36 38.38 -7.82
C ILE A 598 -22.41 38.82 -8.84
N LEU A 599 -23.64 38.35 -8.72
CA LEU A 599 -24.71 38.76 -9.63
C LEU A 599 -25.54 39.87 -8.99
N ALA A 600 -25.96 40.87 -9.76
CA ALA A 600 -26.88 41.91 -9.34
C ALA A 600 -28.06 41.95 -10.31
N TYR A 601 -29.24 41.55 -9.84
CA TYR A 601 -30.46 41.60 -10.63
C TYR A 601 -31.11 42.99 -10.53
N GLU A 602 -31.22 43.64 -11.67
CA GLU A 602 -31.66 45.02 -11.86
C GLU A 602 -32.98 45.04 -12.65
N PRO A 603 -34.16 45.01 -12.00
CA PRO A 603 -35.42 45.21 -12.71
C PRO A 603 -35.44 46.64 -13.26
N ILE A 604 -35.08 46.82 -14.54
CA ILE A 604 -34.75 48.13 -15.12
C ILE A 604 -35.95 49.08 -14.99
N TRP A 605 -37.15 48.53 -15.15
CA TRP A 605 -38.41 49.23 -15.02
C TRP A 605 -38.69 49.81 -13.62
N ALA A 606 -37.98 49.35 -12.58
CA ALA A 606 -38.08 49.83 -11.21
C ALA A 606 -36.93 50.78 -10.79
N ILE A 607 -35.98 51.08 -11.68
CA ILE A 607 -34.84 51.96 -11.38
C ILE A 607 -35.22 53.41 -11.66
N GLY A 608 -35.32 54.24 -10.62
CA GLY A 608 -35.54 55.69 -10.76
C GLY A 608 -36.94 56.11 -11.24
N THR A 609 -37.84 55.15 -11.51
CA THR A 609 -39.20 55.39 -12.04
C THR A 609 -40.27 55.62 -10.96
N GLY A 610 -39.94 55.43 -9.68
CA GLY A 610 -40.89 55.49 -8.56
C GLY A 610 -41.79 54.26 -8.44
N LYS A 611 -41.81 53.37 -9.44
CA LYS A 611 -42.38 52.01 -9.32
C LYS A 611 -41.34 51.11 -8.66
N THR A 612 -41.75 50.33 -7.67
CA THR A 612 -40.86 49.42 -6.94
C THR A 612 -41.32 47.99 -7.15
N ALA A 613 -40.41 47.10 -7.57
CA ALA A 613 -40.69 45.68 -7.56
C ALA A 613 -41.00 45.23 -6.12
N THR A 614 -42.00 44.36 -5.97
CA THR A 614 -42.32 43.78 -4.66
C THR A 614 -41.20 42.83 -4.22
N SER A 615 -41.12 42.56 -2.91
CA SER A 615 -40.14 41.61 -2.39
C SER A 615 -40.34 40.20 -2.97
N ASP A 616 -41.57 39.82 -3.32
CA ASP A 616 -41.87 38.55 -4.00
C ASP A 616 -41.39 38.53 -5.45
N GLN A 617 -41.55 39.62 -6.21
CA GLN A 617 -41.03 39.71 -7.59
C GLN A 617 -39.51 39.66 -7.62
N ALA A 618 -38.85 40.28 -6.63
CA ALA A 618 -37.41 40.16 -6.48
C ALA A 618 -37.00 38.72 -6.15
N GLU A 619 -37.66 38.07 -5.19
CA GLU A 619 -37.39 36.68 -4.83
C GLU A 619 -37.60 35.71 -6.00
N GLU A 620 -38.67 35.87 -6.77
CA GLU A 620 -38.96 35.08 -7.98
C GLU A 620 -37.76 35.07 -8.93
N MET A 621 -37.23 36.25 -9.25
CA MET A 621 -36.14 36.40 -10.20
C MET A 621 -34.80 35.95 -9.64
N LEU A 622 -34.50 36.24 -8.37
CA LEU A 622 -33.26 35.80 -7.75
C LEU A 622 -33.25 34.27 -7.54
N ALA A 623 -34.41 33.65 -7.26
CA ALA A 623 -34.55 32.20 -7.24
C ALA A 623 -34.34 31.59 -8.63
N TYR A 624 -34.89 32.20 -9.68
CA TYR A 624 -34.68 31.76 -11.06
C TYR A 624 -33.21 31.86 -11.48
N ILE A 625 -32.55 33.00 -11.23
CA ILE A 625 -31.12 33.18 -11.52
C ILE A 625 -30.29 32.12 -10.78
N ARG A 626 -30.59 31.84 -9.52
CA ARG A 626 -29.89 30.80 -8.78
C ARG A 626 -30.08 29.42 -9.41
N SER A 627 -31.28 29.12 -9.91
CA SER A 627 -31.58 27.85 -10.56
C SER A 627 -30.77 27.63 -11.84
N ILE A 628 -30.58 28.66 -12.67
CA ILE A 628 -29.77 28.56 -13.90
C ILE A 628 -28.26 28.54 -13.60
N VAL A 629 -27.81 29.19 -12.52
CA VAL A 629 -26.43 29.02 -12.03
C VAL A 629 -26.21 27.58 -11.55
N ALA A 630 -27.20 26.98 -10.87
CA ALA A 630 -27.14 25.58 -10.45
C ALA A 630 -27.13 24.62 -11.64
N GLU A 631 -27.94 24.90 -12.68
CA GLU A 631 -27.95 24.16 -13.94
C GLU A 631 -26.56 24.17 -14.61
N LYS A 632 -25.90 25.33 -14.63
CA LYS A 632 -24.62 25.52 -15.31
C LYS A 632 -23.41 25.02 -14.53
N TYR A 633 -23.34 25.31 -13.24
CA TYR A 633 -22.15 25.13 -12.38
C TYR A 633 -22.37 24.16 -11.21
N GLY A 634 -23.57 23.62 -11.06
CA GLY A 634 -23.95 22.72 -9.97
C GLY A 634 -24.44 23.46 -8.71
N ASN A 635 -25.17 22.72 -7.87
CA ASN A 635 -25.82 23.25 -6.66
C ASN A 635 -24.84 23.92 -5.70
N GLU A 636 -23.60 23.42 -5.56
CA GLU A 636 -22.62 24.02 -4.66
C GLU A 636 -22.22 25.43 -5.13
N ALA A 637 -21.96 25.62 -6.43
CA ALA A 637 -21.62 26.92 -6.99
C ALA A 637 -22.79 27.91 -6.87
N ALA A 638 -24.03 27.45 -7.10
CA ALA A 638 -25.24 28.26 -6.91
C ALA A 638 -25.44 28.71 -5.46
N GLU A 639 -25.12 27.86 -4.48
CA GLU A 639 -25.17 28.19 -3.05
C GLU A 639 -23.98 29.04 -2.57
N GLU A 640 -22.92 29.16 -3.36
CA GLU A 640 -21.80 30.06 -3.08
C GLU A 640 -21.93 31.43 -3.77
N THR A 641 -22.64 31.47 -4.89
CA THR A 641 -22.86 32.70 -5.67
C THR A 641 -23.80 33.64 -4.90
N SER A 642 -23.32 34.84 -4.60
CA SER A 642 -24.14 35.88 -3.98
C SER A 642 -24.94 36.62 -5.06
N ILE A 643 -26.25 36.70 -4.89
CA ILE A 643 -27.16 37.38 -5.82
C ILE A 643 -27.80 38.57 -5.10
N LEU A 644 -27.53 39.77 -5.62
CA LEU A 644 -27.94 41.04 -5.06
C LEU A 644 -29.18 41.57 -5.78
N TYR A 645 -30.05 42.24 -5.03
CA TYR A 645 -31.14 43.00 -5.61
C TYR A 645 -30.69 44.44 -5.93
N GLY A 646 -30.76 44.82 -7.19
CA GLY A 646 -30.34 46.13 -7.72
C GLY A 646 -31.49 47.11 -7.98
N GLY A 647 -32.73 46.77 -7.62
CA GLY A 647 -33.86 47.70 -7.68
C GLY A 647 -33.87 48.72 -6.52
N SER A 648 -34.97 49.47 -6.38
CA SER A 648 -35.10 50.48 -5.33
C SER A 648 -35.11 49.88 -3.91
N CYS A 649 -33.95 49.92 -3.25
CA CYS A 649 -33.76 49.50 -1.85
C CYS A 649 -33.42 50.71 -0.95
N LYS A 650 -34.15 50.85 0.15
CA LYS A 650 -34.04 51.91 1.16
C LYS A 650 -33.98 51.26 2.55
N ALA A 651 -33.50 51.99 3.56
CA ALA A 651 -33.42 51.48 4.93
C ALA A 651 -34.77 50.93 5.45
N SER A 652 -35.90 51.52 5.03
CA SER A 652 -37.23 51.11 5.46
C SER A 652 -37.74 49.79 4.87
N ASN A 653 -37.29 49.39 3.67
CA ASN A 653 -37.75 48.15 3.01
C ASN A 653 -36.66 47.06 2.93
N ALA A 654 -35.40 47.40 3.23
CA ALA A 654 -34.30 46.45 3.25
C ALA A 654 -34.56 45.22 4.16
N PRO A 655 -35.15 45.32 5.37
CA PRO A 655 -35.43 44.15 6.20
C PRO A 655 -36.37 43.14 5.54
N GLU A 656 -37.38 43.62 4.80
CA GLU A 656 -38.33 42.76 4.08
C GLU A 656 -37.66 42.06 2.89
N LEU A 657 -36.87 42.80 2.10
CA LEU A 657 -36.13 42.27 0.97
C LEU A 657 -35.08 41.24 1.43
N PHE A 658 -34.29 41.56 2.44
CA PHE A 658 -33.21 40.70 2.93
C PHE A 658 -33.70 39.50 3.74
N ALA A 659 -35.00 39.46 4.09
CA ALA A 659 -35.63 38.28 4.66
C ALA A 659 -35.95 37.21 3.61
N LYS A 660 -35.96 37.55 2.31
CA LYS A 660 -36.27 36.61 1.24
C LYS A 660 -35.13 35.58 1.05
N PRO A 661 -35.45 34.30 0.79
CA PRO A 661 -34.45 33.23 0.78
C PRO A 661 -33.30 33.43 -0.20
N ASN A 662 -33.55 33.93 -1.42
CA ASN A 662 -32.55 34.00 -2.48
C ASN A 662 -31.90 35.39 -2.63
N ILE A 663 -32.30 36.36 -1.80
CA ILE A 663 -31.74 37.71 -1.78
C ILE A 663 -30.56 37.77 -0.81
N ASP A 664 -29.35 37.83 -1.35
CA ASP A 664 -28.11 37.87 -0.55
C ASP A 664 -27.66 39.30 -0.23
N GLY A 665 -28.43 40.30 -0.62
CA GLY A 665 -28.21 41.70 -0.28
C GLY A 665 -28.62 42.62 -1.42
N GLY A 666 -27.92 43.74 -1.58
CA GLY A 666 -28.35 44.77 -2.54
C GLY A 666 -27.23 45.54 -3.21
N LEU A 667 -27.48 45.94 -4.46
CA LEU A 667 -26.71 46.94 -5.19
C LEU A 667 -27.47 48.28 -5.10
N ILE A 668 -27.00 49.16 -4.23
CA ILE A 668 -27.73 50.33 -3.74
C ILE A 668 -27.30 51.57 -4.52
N GLY A 669 -28.23 52.18 -5.25
CA GLY A 669 -28.03 53.46 -5.93
C GLY A 669 -28.07 54.66 -4.97
N GLY A 670 -29.04 55.56 -5.14
CA GLY A 670 -29.07 56.85 -4.44
C GLY A 670 -29.04 56.82 -2.91
N ALA A 671 -29.52 55.74 -2.27
CA ALA A 671 -29.45 55.59 -0.81
C ALA A 671 -28.02 55.33 -0.30
N SER A 672 -27.06 55.02 -1.17
CA SER A 672 -25.64 54.87 -0.83
C SER A 672 -24.87 56.20 -0.75
N LEU A 673 -25.49 57.31 -1.17
CA LEU A 673 -24.88 58.65 -1.21
C LEU A 673 -24.97 59.41 0.12
N LYS A 674 -25.54 58.79 1.15
CA LYS A 674 -25.62 59.32 2.52
C LYS A 674 -25.24 58.23 3.50
N ALA A 675 -24.26 58.47 4.35
CA ALA A 675 -23.74 57.44 5.25
C ALA A 675 -24.82 56.86 6.17
N ALA A 676 -25.73 57.70 6.71
CA ALA A 676 -26.83 57.25 7.56
C ALA A 676 -27.82 56.32 6.85
N ASP A 677 -28.22 56.65 5.61
CA ASP A 677 -29.16 55.83 4.83
C ASP A 677 -28.51 54.50 4.42
N PHE A 678 -27.26 54.55 3.97
CA PHE A 678 -26.50 53.37 3.59
C PHE A 678 -26.26 52.45 4.78
N LYS A 679 -25.87 53.02 5.93
CA LYS A 679 -25.73 52.28 7.19
C LYS A 679 -27.06 51.67 7.62
N GLY A 680 -28.18 52.37 7.47
CA GLY A 680 -29.51 51.82 7.75
C GLY A 680 -29.83 50.56 6.93
N ILE A 681 -29.40 50.50 5.67
CA ILE A 681 -29.54 49.30 4.82
C ILE A 681 -28.58 48.19 5.26
N ILE A 682 -27.31 48.53 5.56
CA ILE A 682 -26.33 47.59 6.10
C ILE A 682 -26.83 46.94 7.40
N ASP A 683 -27.42 47.76 8.27
CA ASP A 683 -27.96 47.37 9.56
C ASP A 683 -29.19 46.48 9.45
N ALA A 684 -29.86 46.40 8.29
CA ALA A 684 -30.95 45.44 8.06
C ALA A 684 -30.49 43.98 8.17
N TRP A 685 -29.18 43.72 8.12
CA TRP A 685 -28.61 42.40 8.41
C TRP A 685 -28.32 42.12 9.89
N LYS A 686 -28.47 43.11 10.77
CA LYS A 686 -28.39 42.90 12.23
C LYS A 686 -29.63 42.11 12.67
N LYS A 687 -29.38 41.03 13.41
CA LYS A 687 -30.42 40.22 14.04
C LYS A 687 -30.69 40.71 15.44
#